data_AF-A0A7L6N266-F1
#
_entry.id   AF-A0A7L6N266-F1
#
_cell.length_a   1.000
_cell.length_b   1.000
_cell.length_c   1.000
_cell.angle_alpha   90.00
_cell.angle_beta   90.00
_cell.angle_gamma   90.00
#
_symmetry.space_group_name_H-M   'P 1'
#
loop_
_entity.id
_entity.type
_entity.pdbx_description
1 polymer ?
#
loop_
_entity_poly.entity_id
_entity_poly.type
_entity_poly.pdbx_seq_one_letter_code
_entity_poly.pdbx_strand_id
1 'polypeptide(L)'
;MFLNVFASIDIVFYIIIGIAVFFGFLRGFKKSLFTFIVMAIFYIVFFITLDLMVDVLWKMELSFLGNVLSNLDSSLANFQSFENDYQAIIQVLFNDSFDFSQADMNALAIGLVQFAVKIIWAIAYFTVILILYKIITGIIRLIVVRKKGKKRHLLGAVVGALNGAMAVFVSLIVLGGGISFIESATLIMPDDEASNTETLSLVSRPNILELNRSIIQDQMNTLAESNSDPLIPSETREMMDELVENYNNNVIVKIANSIKVSSTYDESVEVPLHINLFDSVLSFEYKETNIALRHELSMFSKAYNVILNSDYADSNEITDIKGEDIRLAFSYLESSAILPTSLPIIIKYLAEENEITLSVSDEELYNYDYKAELGRLSNIIAGLFDILNEQAVSIDADGNEVTIDGAWVKGIFDDVSESRIILLATEAFLVPMIEEGEGGLSSMLDIPSNFSWENEYLALGNILAEFVDNDISIKSIESSDFNTLIESFAQIDITVLLDSELLTSALINILSQETDVEGVDFLTVPQNITWRSTELQTGELEYLLVAIKNIIIDNDGLDLENFDMDVLTSLSETTIDSILDSYIMRATITTEINALELGDSILVIPDETLDSQNYYSKTALNNLINAIELIYDDIDNFSLDTLFAMDSSEYDVLFESKIIRATVTSELENLDLGSFTLIIPDNTYENDDYLYKNEIVELMTSIQVISDDISTFSIETLYTLTDQELDDLLASKVIQATVSDIILANAVLTPSAGSIVFIVPSIFRENIQVNNLSAEQIESTELKAIIKSFNALGITDYDGGLDPSSLGSNLDYALILNSGSMHLTIDHMIQSNSEINSGIPDKAKADIYGFNDILIKDEITNFILASQAFTGEGSDVQTVDFDSLDIVSLSQMPEAQRTTILSSMIVRNILTPKVEDADDIDPTFALTAGDYEDGDINSFLTLAGFNRYIDHLNN
;
A
#
# COMPACT_ATOMS: atom_id res chain seq x y z
N MET A 1 25.82 43.98 -54.21
CA MET A 1 26.19 43.70 -55.63
C MET A 1 26.23 42.19 -55.95
N PHE A 2 26.49 41.33 -54.95
CA PHE A 2 26.34 39.87 -55.08
C PHE A 2 24.89 39.38 -55.22
N LEU A 3 23.92 40.12 -54.66
CA LEU A 3 22.45 39.91 -54.83
C LEU A 3 21.97 39.77 -56.29
N ASN A 4 22.69 40.30 -57.28
CA ASN A 4 22.27 40.22 -58.69
C ASN A 4 22.85 39.02 -59.46
N VAL A 5 23.78 38.27 -58.87
CA VAL A 5 24.39 37.10 -59.54
C VAL A 5 23.56 35.84 -59.30
N PHE A 6 22.82 35.76 -58.19
CA PHE A 6 22.03 34.56 -57.85
C PHE A 6 20.61 34.56 -58.43
N ALA A 7 19.99 35.73 -58.62
CA ALA A 7 18.83 35.91 -59.51
C ALA A 7 19.11 35.61 -61.00
N SER A 8 20.31 35.10 -61.32
CA SER A 8 20.80 34.91 -62.70
C SER A 8 21.20 33.47 -63.05
N ILE A 9 20.84 32.45 -62.26
CA ILE A 9 21.03 31.02 -62.63
C ILE A 9 20.39 30.75 -64.01
N ASP A 10 19.20 31.31 -64.25
CA ASP A 10 18.53 31.36 -65.56
C ASP A 10 19.47 31.87 -66.67
N ILE A 11 20.09 33.02 -66.43
CA ILE A 11 20.99 33.69 -67.37
C ILE A 11 22.23 32.84 -67.62
N VAL A 12 22.80 32.18 -66.60
CA VAL A 12 23.97 31.31 -66.76
C VAL A 12 23.65 30.14 -67.69
N PHE A 13 22.56 29.42 -67.47
CA PHE A 13 22.19 28.30 -68.35
C PHE A 13 21.86 28.76 -69.78
N TYR A 14 21.14 29.88 -69.93
CA TYR A 14 20.86 30.45 -71.26
C TYR A 14 22.13 30.98 -71.95
N ILE A 15 23.11 31.50 -71.22
CA ILE A 15 24.41 31.89 -71.76
C ILE A 15 25.20 30.66 -72.21
N ILE A 16 25.24 29.58 -71.42
CA ILE A 16 25.95 28.35 -71.81
C ILE A 16 25.34 27.79 -73.10
N ILE A 17 24.00 27.70 -73.17
CA ILE A 17 23.30 27.26 -74.37
C ILE A 17 23.53 28.23 -75.53
N GLY A 18 23.41 29.53 -75.31
CA GLY A 18 23.58 30.58 -76.33
C GLY A 18 24.99 30.61 -76.93
N ILE A 19 26.03 30.50 -76.09
CA ILE A 19 27.43 30.36 -76.51
C ILE A 19 27.62 29.07 -77.32
N ALA A 20 27.05 27.95 -76.85
CA ALA A 20 27.18 26.68 -77.56
C ALA A 20 26.46 26.69 -78.92
N VAL A 21 25.28 27.33 -79.03
CA VAL A 21 24.54 27.57 -80.27
C VAL A 21 25.36 28.45 -81.21
N PHE A 22 25.92 29.55 -80.72
CA PHE A 22 26.73 30.48 -81.52
C PHE A 22 28.00 29.82 -82.06
N PHE A 23 28.77 29.12 -81.21
CA PHE A 23 29.94 28.37 -81.67
C PHE A 23 29.55 27.18 -82.55
N GLY A 24 28.40 26.57 -82.32
CA GLY A 24 27.84 25.52 -83.17
C GLY A 24 27.53 26.03 -84.58
N PHE A 25 26.93 27.21 -84.68
CA PHE A 25 26.67 27.92 -85.93
C PHE A 25 27.97 28.28 -86.66
N LEU A 26 28.99 28.79 -85.96
CA LEU A 26 30.29 29.14 -86.54
C LEU A 26 31.08 27.91 -87.02
N ARG A 27 31.07 26.83 -86.24
CA ARG A 27 31.82 25.58 -86.52
C ARG A 27 31.14 24.77 -87.64
N GLY A 28 29.81 24.77 -87.71
CA GLY A 28 28.99 24.04 -88.68
C GLY A 28 28.80 22.55 -88.34
N PHE A 29 27.72 21.94 -88.84
CA PHE A 29 27.21 20.62 -88.43
C PHE A 29 28.27 19.54 -88.13
N LYS A 30 29.13 19.16 -89.08
CA LYS A 30 30.10 18.06 -88.89
C LYS A 30 31.08 18.31 -87.74
N LYS A 31 31.50 19.57 -87.55
CA LYS A 31 32.46 19.95 -86.52
C LYS A 31 31.80 20.02 -85.15
N SER A 32 30.57 20.52 -85.09
CA SER A 32 29.77 20.54 -83.86
C SER A 32 29.39 19.12 -83.43
N LEU A 33 29.01 18.26 -84.38
CA LEU A 33 28.65 16.86 -84.12
C LEU A 33 29.84 16.04 -83.60
N PHE A 34 31.03 16.23 -84.18
CA PHE A 34 32.24 15.60 -83.66
C PHE A 34 32.51 16.03 -82.21
N THR A 35 32.46 17.34 -81.91
CA THR A 35 32.67 17.83 -80.54
C THR A 35 31.61 17.31 -79.58
N PHE A 36 30.34 17.29 -79.98
CA PHE A 36 29.26 16.75 -79.16
C PHE A 36 29.47 15.27 -78.82
N ILE A 37 29.71 14.41 -79.82
CA ILE A 37 29.91 12.96 -79.61
C ILE A 37 31.13 12.71 -78.73
N VAL A 38 32.24 13.41 -79.00
CA VAL A 38 33.49 13.24 -78.24
C VAL A 38 33.34 13.69 -76.79
N MET A 39 32.63 14.78 -76.52
CA MET A 39 32.38 15.22 -75.15
C MET A 39 31.35 14.33 -74.44
N ALA A 40 30.33 13.84 -75.14
CA ALA A 40 29.39 12.86 -74.60
C ALA A 40 30.11 11.57 -74.17
N ILE A 41 30.99 11.03 -75.02
CA ILE A 41 31.82 9.87 -74.69
C ILE A 41 32.69 10.17 -73.46
N PHE A 42 33.30 11.35 -73.36
CA PHE A 42 34.14 11.71 -72.22
C PHE A 42 33.39 11.64 -70.88
N TYR A 43 32.17 12.20 -70.83
CA TYR A 43 31.35 12.18 -69.63
C TYR A 43 30.79 10.78 -69.32
N ILE A 44 30.34 10.04 -70.34
CA ILE A 44 29.86 8.67 -70.18
C ILE A 44 30.98 7.75 -69.68
N VAL A 45 32.18 7.85 -70.25
CA VAL A 45 33.34 7.06 -69.84
C VAL A 45 33.71 7.34 -68.39
N PHE A 46 33.63 8.60 -67.93
CA PHE A 46 33.91 8.93 -66.53
C PHE A 46 33.05 8.10 -65.57
N PHE A 47 31.72 8.21 -65.68
CA PHE A 47 30.81 7.53 -64.75
C PHE A 47 30.84 6.00 -64.90
N ILE A 48 31.03 5.46 -66.12
CA ILE A 48 31.16 4.01 -66.34
C ILE A 48 32.47 3.45 -65.76
N THR A 49 33.54 4.26 -65.73
CA THR A 49 34.88 3.80 -65.29
C THR A 49 35.27 4.28 -63.91
N LEU A 50 34.37 4.97 -63.20
CA LEU A 50 34.65 5.61 -61.91
C LEU A 50 35.21 4.59 -60.91
N ASP A 51 34.45 3.55 -60.58
CA ASP A 51 34.86 2.57 -59.57
C ASP A 51 36.05 1.72 -60.04
N LEU A 52 36.11 1.38 -61.32
CA LEU A 52 37.26 0.67 -61.90
C LEU A 52 38.56 1.47 -61.73
N MET A 53 38.51 2.77 -61.98
CA MET A 53 39.70 3.62 -61.86
C MET A 53 40.08 3.88 -60.40
N VAL A 54 39.11 3.89 -59.50
CA VAL A 54 39.35 3.98 -58.05
C VAL A 54 40.06 2.72 -57.56
N ASP A 55 39.61 1.52 -57.96
CA ASP A 55 40.28 0.25 -57.64
C ASP A 55 41.73 0.21 -58.21
N VAL A 56 41.93 0.75 -59.42
CA VAL A 56 43.27 0.88 -59.98
C VAL A 56 44.14 1.82 -59.15
N LEU A 57 43.63 2.99 -58.75
CA LEU A 57 44.37 3.95 -57.93
C LEU A 57 44.63 3.43 -56.51
N TRP A 58 43.70 2.66 -55.95
CA TRP A 58 43.80 2.02 -54.64
C TRP A 58 45.04 1.12 -54.54
N LYS A 59 45.25 0.30 -55.58
CA LYS A 59 46.35 -0.69 -55.69
C LYS A 59 47.64 -0.13 -56.29
N MET A 60 47.62 1.12 -56.77
CA MET A 60 48.76 1.68 -57.50
C MET A 60 49.87 2.08 -56.54
N GLU A 61 51.11 1.68 -56.86
CA GLU A 61 52.29 2.15 -56.15
C GLU A 61 52.50 3.66 -56.40
N LEU A 62 52.24 4.45 -55.36
CA LEU A 62 52.24 5.90 -55.32
C LEU A 62 53.32 6.44 -54.35
N SER A 63 54.46 5.77 -54.29
CA SER A 63 55.56 6.09 -53.36
C SER A 63 56.08 7.53 -53.43
N PHE A 64 55.83 8.25 -54.54
CA PHE A 64 56.15 9.67 -54.64
C PHE A 64 55.34 10.55 -53.69
N LEU A 65 54.17 10.09 -53.23
CA LEU A 65 53.31 10.81 -52.28
C LEU A 65 53.88 10.80 -50.87
N GLY A 66 54.70 9.82 -50.48
CA GLY A 66 55.29 9.75 -49.12
C GLY A 66 56.06 11.02 -48.73
N ASN A 67 56.81 11.63 -49.66
CA ASN A 67 57.50 12.90 -49.43
C ASN A 67 56.55 14.11 -49.25
N VAL A 68 55.33 14.03 -49.81
CA VAL A 68 54.32 15.08 -49.70
C VAL A 68 53.54 14.91 -48.41
N LEU A 69 53.11 13.67 -48.13
CA LEU A 69 52.31 13.28 -46.96
C LEU A 69 53.12 13.32 -45.66
N SER A 70 54.45 13.17 -45.72
CA SER A 70 55.33 13.34 -44.54
C SER A 70 55.27 14.75 -43.93
N ASN A 71 54.77 15.74 -44.67
CA ASN A 71 54.56 17.10 -44.15
C ASN A 71 53.25 17.22 -43.36
N LEU A 72 52.32 16.27 -43.54
CA LEU A 72 51.09 16.17 -42.74
C LEU A 72 51.37 15.38 -41.47
N ASP A 73 51.97 14.19 -41.59
CA ASP A 73 52.41 13.38 -40.46
C ASP A 73 53.63 12.53 -40.79
N SER A 74 54.51 12.32 -39.80
CA SER A 74 55.76 11.57 -39.96
C SER A 74 55.57 10.07 -40.23
N SER A 75 54.46 9.48 -39.81
CA SER A 75 54.07 8.08 -40.07
C SER A 75 53.86 7.79 -41.55
N LEU A 76 53.45 8.80 -42.33
CA LEU A 76 53.18 8.68 -43.77
C LEU A 76 54.42 8.81 -44.65
N ALA A 77 55.62 8.97 -44.07
CA ALA A 77 56.85 9.16 -44.84
C ALA A 77 57.23 7.96 -45.74
N ASN A 78 56.77 6.75 -45.38
CA ASN A 78 57.03 5.52 -46.12
C ASN A 78 55.85 5.05 -46.98
N PHE A 79 54.86 5.93 -47.24
CA PHE A 79 53.67 5.59 -48.03
C PHE A 79 54.03 4.92 -49.37
N GLN A 80 53.45 3.75 -49.63
CA GLN A 80 53.59 2.96 -50.84
C GLN A 80 52.33 3.00 -51.70
N SER A 81 51.16 2.73 -51.12
CA SER A 81 49.87 2.68 -51.83
C SER A 81 48.72 2.88 -50.87
N PHE A 82 47.54 3.26 -51.36
CA PHE A 82 46.37 3.41 -50.49
C PHE A 82 45.97 2.06 -49.87
N GLU A 83 46.07 0.95 -50.59
CA GLU A 83 45.78 -0.39 -50.06
C GLU A 83 46.68 -0.82 -48.90
N ASN A 84 47.97 -0.48 -48.93
CA ASN A 84 48.92 -0.90 -47.89
C ASN A 84 48.95 0.05 -46.68
N ASP A 85 48.62 1.33 -46.87
CA ASP A 85 48.87 2.38 -45.89
C ASP A 85 47.58 3.11 -45.43
N TYR A 86 46.39 2.62 -45.77
CA TYR A 86 45.11 3.27 -45.39
C TYR A 86 44.94 3.40 -43.87
N GLN A 87 45.45 2.45 -43.07
CA GLN A 87 45.36 2.52 -41.60
C GLN A 87 46.12 3.73 -41.07
N ALA A 88 47.32 4.00 -41.58
CA ALA A 88 48.10 5.17 -41.19
C ALA A 88 47.41 6.48 -41.64
N ILE A 89 46.75 6.48 -42.80
CA ILE A 89 45.96 7.65 -43.27
C ILE A 89 44.80 7.94 -42.32
N ILE A 90 44.07 6.90 -41.92
CA ILE A 90 42.90 7.02 -41.04
C ILE A 90 43.31 7.43 -39.62
N GLN A 91 44.40 6.88 -39.08
CA GLN A 91 44.97 7.31 -37.80
C GLN A 91 45.31 8.80 -37.78
N VAL A 92 45.86 9.34 -38.87
CA VAL A 92 46.13 10.77 -39.00
C VAL A 92 44.85 11.59 -39.11
N LEU A 93 43.82 11.10 -39.81
CA LEU A 93 42.54 11.80 -39.96
C LEU A 93 41.75 11.89 -38.65
N PHE A 94 41.84 10.86 -37.81
CA PHE A 94 41.11 10.77 -36.54
C PHE A 94 42.00 10.89 -35.30
N ASN A 95 43.27 11.28 -35.46
CA ASN A 95 44.22 11.54 -34.38
C ASN A 95 44.30 10.42 -33.31
N ASP A 96 44.44 9.16 -33.75
CA ASP A 96 44.48 7.95 -32.91
C ASP A 96 43.25 7.73 -31.99
N SER A 97 42.14 8.44 -32.21
CA SER A 97 40.93 8.32 -31.37
C SER A 97 40.14 7.02 -31.55
N PHE A 98 40.43 6.21 -32.58
CA PHE A 98 39.72 4.97 -32.85
C PHE A 98 40.68 3.85 -33.25
N ASP A 99 40.44 2.63 -32.75
CA ASP A 99 41.17 1.43 -33.18
C ASP A 99 40.50 0.79 -34.40
N PHE A 100 41.09 1.01 -35.58
CA PHE A 100 40.61 0.43 -36.84
C PHE A 100 41.16 -0.98 -37.13
N SER A 101 41.76 -1.65 -36.14
CA SER A 101 42.30 -3.01 -36.29
C SER A 101 41.22 -4.10 -36.36
N GLN A 102 40.03 -3.84 -35.81
CA GLN A 102 38.87 -4.74 -35.84
C GLN A 102 38.34 -4.91 -37.26
N ALA A 103 37.90 -6.12 -37.64
CA ALA A 103 37.50 -6.43 -39.02
C ALA A 103 36.43 -5.49 -39.59
N ASP A 104 35.49 -5.06 -38.74
CA ASP A 104 34.37 -4.19 -39.14
C ASP A 104 34.72 -2.70 -39.17
N MET A 105 35.62 -2.25 -38.29
CA MET A 105 36.23 -0.92 -38.36
C MET A 105 37.12 -0.79 -39.58
N ASN A 106 37.84 -1.86 -39.87
CA ASN A 106 38.73 -1.95 -41.00
C ASN A 106 37.99 -1.77 -42.34
N ALA A 107 36.79 -2.34 -42.46
CA ALA A 107 35.93 -2.15 -43.64
C ALA A 107 35.49 -0.69 -43.80
N LEU A 108 35.17 0.01 -42.70
CA LEU A 108 34.77 1.43 -42.73
C LEU A 108 35.95 2.32 -43.11
N ALA A 109 37.13 2.05 -42.53
CA ALA A 109 38.37 2.72 -42.88
C ALA A 109 38.69 2.58 -44.37
N ILE A 110 38.54 1.39 -44.94
CA ILE A 110 38.73 1.17 -46.38
C ILE A 110 37.73 2.01 -47.20
N GLY A 111 36.44 1.98 -46.87
CA GLY A 111 35.41 2.75 -47.56
C GLY A 111 35.67 4.26 -47.55
N LEU A 112 36.06 4.83 -46.40
CA LEU A 112 36.38 6.25 -46.24
C LEU A 112 37.61 6.70 -47.03
N VAL A 113 38.67 5.88 -47.09
CA VAL A 113 39.84 6.23 -47.90
C VAL A 113 39.55 6.06 -49.39
N GLN A 114 38.79 5.04 -49.79
CA GLN A 114 38.32 4.89 -51.18
C GLN A 114 37.43 6.05 -51.62
N PHE A 115 36.60 6.59 -50.72
CA PHE A 115 35.83 7.81 -50.94
C PHE A 115 36.74 9.02 -51.24
N ALA A 116 37.78 9.23 -50.43
CA ALA A 116 38.76 10.29 -50.68
C ALA A 116 39.44 10.11 -52.04
N VAL A 117 39.79 8.87 -52.42
CA VAL A 117 40.35 8.54 -53.74
C VAL A 117 39.36 8.84 -54.87
N LYS A 118 38.05 8.56 -54.70
CA LYS A 118 36.99 8.92 -55.67
C LYS A 118 36.96 10.42 -55.94
N ILE A 119 37.01 11.26 -54.89
CA ILE A 119 37.05 12.72 -55.02
C ILE A 119 38.31 13.17 -55.77
N ILE A 120 39.47 12.67 -55.37
CA ILE A 120 40.76 13.00 -56.00
C ILE A 120 40.74 12.63 -57.48
N TRP A 121 40.21 11.45 -57.82
CA TRP A 121 40.07 11.01 -59.21
C TRP A 121 39.11 11.89 -60.01
N ALA A 122 37.95 12.25 -59.45
CA ALA A 122 37.01 13.16 -60.11
C ALA A 122 37.68 14.51 -60.44
N ILE A 123 38.39 15.10 -59.46
CA ILE A 123 39.12 16.35 -59.65
C ILE A 123 40.19 16.18 -60.74
N ALA A 124 41.02 15.13 -60.68
CA ALA A 124 42.07 14.85 -61.65
C ALA A 124 41.50 14.62 -63.07
N TYR A 125 40.36 13.93 -63.18
CA TYR A 125 39.71 13.62 -64.45
C TYR A 125 39.18 14.89 -65.14
N PHE A 126 38.48 15.75 -64.40
CA PHE A 126 37.89 16.96 -64.95
C PHE A 126 38.90 18.12 -65.12
N THR A 127 40.08 18.05 -64.51
CA THR A 127 41.15 19.05 -64.67
C THR A 127 42.23 18.59 -65.64
N VAL A 128 43.02 17.57 -65.27
CA VAL A 128 44.20 17.13 -66.01
C VAL A 128 43.81 16.31 -67.23
N ILE A 129 42.96 15.28 -67.06
CA ILE A 129 42.58 14.39 -68.15
C ILE A 129 41.74 15.13 -69.18
N LEU A 130 40.85 16.04 -68.76
CA LEU A 130 40.09 16.89 -69.68
C LEU A 130 41.00 17.71 -70.62
N ILE A 131 42.11 18.26 -70.11
CA ILE A 131 43.08 19.02 -70.93
C ILE A 131 43.75 18.09 -71.94
N LEU A 132 44.27 16.94 -71.47
CA LEU A 132 44.91 15.94 -72.34
C LEU A 132 43.93 15.43 -73.40
N TYR A 133 42.70 15.12 -73.00
CA TYR A 133 41.62 14.67 -73.87
C TYR A 133 41.27 15.72 -74.93
N LYS A 134 41.19 17.01 -74.57
CA LYS A 134 40.97 18.11 -75.53
C LYS A 134 42.12 18.23 -76.54
N ILE A 135 43.36 17.99 -76.12
CA ILE A 135 44.53 18.00 -77.02
C ILE A 135 44.46 16.82 -77.99
N ILE A 136 44.28 15.59 -77.48
CA ILE A 136 44.21 14.35 -78.26
C ILE A 136 43.07 14.44 -79.28
N THR A 137 41.87 14.79 -78.82
CA THR A 137 40.69 14.91 -79.69
C THR A 137 40.82 16.06 -80.68
N GLY A 138 41.53 17.13 -80.31
CA GLY A 138 41.92 18.21 -81.23
C GLY A 138 42.79 17.72 -82.38
N ILE A 139 43.76 16.84 -82.10
CA ILE A 139 44.62 16.18 -83.10
C ILE A 139 43.78 15.21 -83.96
N ILE A 140 42.94 14.37 -83.35
CA ILE A 140 42.05 13.43 -84.07
C ILE A 140 41.11 14.20 -85.00
N ARG A 141 40.56 15.32 -84.54
CA ARG A 141 39.70 16.20 -85.33
C ARG A 141 40.40 16.74 -86.58
N LEU A 142 41.69 17.07 -86.50
CA LEU A 142 42.50 17.53 -87.65
C LEU A 142 42.71 16.45 -88.72
N ILE A 143 42.61 15.18 -88.32
CA ILE A 143 42.79 14.01 -89.18
C ILE A 143 41.44 13.58 -89.78
N VAL A 144 40.42 13.41 -88.94
CA VAL A 144 39.10 12.84 -89.30
C VAL A 144 38.21 13.85 -90.04
N VAL A 145 38.28 15.14 -89.71
CA VAL A 145 37.43 16.18 -90.30
C VAL A 145 38.20 16.98 -91.37
N ARG A 146 38.56 16.35 -92.50
CA ARG A 146 39.17 17.03 -93.67
C ARG A 146 38.20 17.22 -94.85
N LYS A 147 38.32 18.39 -95.50
CA LYS A 147 37.70 18.92 -96.75
C LYS A 147 36.41 19.78 -96.69
N LYS A 148 36.41 20.79 -97.59
CA LYS A 148 35.38 21.79 -97.91
C LYS A 148 34.07 21.12 -98.37
N GLY A 149 33.05 21.15 -97.53
CA GLY A 149 31.65 20.91 -97.92
C GLY A 149 30.78 22.08 -97.47
N LYS A 150 29.56 22.22 -98.03
CA LYS A 150 28.60 23.26 -97.61
C LYS A 150 28.38 23.15 -96.10
N LYS A 151 28.81 24.18 -95.36
CA LYS A 151 28.61 24.29 -93.92
C LYS A 151 27.10 24.45 -93.68
N ARG A 152 26.45 23.40 -93.15
CA ARG A 152 25.06 23.48 -92.70
C ARG A 152 25.05 24.19 -91.35
N HIS A 153 25.00 25.53 -91.40
CA HIS A 153 25.13 26.39 -90.21
C HIS A 153 23.95 26.23 -89.25
N LEU A 154 22.72 26.17 -89.76
CA LEU A 154 21.52 25.92 -88.93
C LEU A 154 21.58 24.56 -88.22
N LEU A 155 21.90 23.48 -88.94
CA LEU A 155 22.10 22.17 -88.29
C LEU A 155 23.30 22.17 -87.32
N GLY A 156 24.31 22.99 -87.59
CA GLY A 156 25.43 23.21 -86.66
C GLY A 156 25.01 23.94 -85.39
N ALA A 157 24.05 24.86 -85.48
CA ALA A 157 23.46 25.55 -84.35
C ALA A 157 22.61 24.60 -83.49
N VAL A 158 21.82 23.71 -84.11
CA VAL A 158 21.04 22.66 -83.39
C VAL A 158 21.95 21.71 -82.62
N VAL A 159 23.03 21.23 -83.26
CA VAL A 159 24.00 20.38 -82.55
C VAL A 159 24.80 21.18 -81.51
N GLY A 160 25.00 22.47 -81.74
CA GLY A 160 25.52 23.40 -80.74
C GLY A 160 24.61 23.51 -79.52
N ALA A 161 23.30 23.62 -79.71
CA ALA A 161 22.30 23.58 -78.63
C ALA A 161 22.38 22.26 -77.85
N LEU A 162 22.45 21.11 -78.53
CA LEU A 162 22.59 19.81 -77.86
C LEU A 162 23.87 19.72 -77.01
N ASN A 163 24.99 20.23 -77.52
CA ASN A 163 26.23 20.30 -76.76
C ASN A 163 26.16 21.29 -75.60
N GLY A 164 25.42 22.38 -75.76
CA GLY A 164 25.12 23.33 -74.68
C GLY A 164 24.25 22.71 -73.60
N ALA A 165 23.18 22.00 -74.00
CA ALA A 165 22.30 21.27 -73.09
C ALA A 165 23.06 20.20 -72.29
N MET A 166 23.97 19.45 -72.93
CA MET A 166 24.85 18.50 -72.23
C MET A 166 25.80 19.20 -71.26
N ALA A 167 26.38 20.35 -71.64
CA ALA A 167 27.23 21.12 -70.74
C ALA A 167 26.44 21.65 -69.53
N VAL A 168 25.22 22.15 -69.75
CA VAL A 168 24.30 22.53 -68.68
C VAL A 168 23.96 21.33 -67.80
N PHE A 169 23.67 20.17 -68.39
CA PHE A 169 23.38 18.94 -67.64
C PHE A 169 24.54 18.51 -66.73
N VAL A 170 25.78 18.57 -67.23
CA VAL A 170 26.96 18.30 -66.38
C VAL A 170 27.14 19.35 -65.29
N SER A 171 26.85 20.63 -65.57
CA SER A 171 26.81 21.67 -64.55
C SER A 171 25.71 21.42 -63.51
N LEU A 172 24.56 20.85 -63.90
CA LEU A 172 23.48 20.48 -62.99
C LEU A 172 23.88 19.35 -62.04
N ILE A 173 24.78 18.44 -62.42
CA ILE A 173 25.28 17.39 -61.51
C ILE A 173 25.95 18.06 -60.31
N VAL A 174 26.92 18.95 -60.54
CA VAL A 174 27.65 19.63 -59.46
C VAL A 174 26.79 20.65 -58.73
N LEU A 175 26.04 21.48 -59.46
CA LEU A 175 25.20 22.52 -58.85
C LEU A 175 24.00 21.91 -58.11
N GLY A 176 23.32 20.91 -58.67
CA GLY A 176 22.16 20.27 -58.02
C GLY A 176 22.56 19.54 -56.75
N GLY A 177 23.67 18.81 -56.79
CA GLY A 177 24.24 18.21 -55.58
C GLY A 177 24.66 19.24 -54.54
N GLY A 178 25.37 20.30 -54.94
CA GLY A 178 25.80 21.37 -54.04
C GLY A 178 24.64 22.17 -53.43
N ILE A 179 23.58 22.45 -54.20
CA ILE A 179 22.37 23.11 -53.71
C ILE A 179 21.63 22.22 -52.71
N SER A 180 21.54 20.90 -52.97
CA SER A 180 20.93 19.97 -52.01
C SER A 180 21.72 19.87 -50.69
N PHE A 181 23.05 20.02 -50.72
CA PHE A 181 23.86 20.17 -49.51
C PHE A 181 23.57 21.48 -48.76
N ILE A 182 23.46 22.59 -49.49
CA ILE A 182 23.10 23.90 -48.93
C ILE A 182 21.72 23.85 -48.27
N GLU A 183 20.73 23.27 -48.93
CA GLU A 183 19.36 23.06 -48.42
C GLU A 183 19.35 22.19 -47.16
N SER A 184 20.17 21.14 -47.11
CA SER A 184 20.30 20.32 -45.90
C SER A 184 21.02 21.08 -44.76
N ALA A 185 21.99 21.93 -45.10
CA ALA A 185 22.71 22.73 -44.11
C ALA A 185 21.85 23.85 -43.53
N THR A 186 20.99 24.52 -44.30
CA THR A 186 20.11 25.59 -43.79
C THR A 186 19.07 25.06 -42.80
N LEU A 187 18.66 23.79 -42.94
CA LEU A 187 17.77 23.12 -41.98
C LEU A 187 18.39 22.87 -40.60
N ILE A 188 19.72 22.87 -40.46
CA ILE A 188 20.43 22.65 -39.18
C ILE A 188 20.84 23.95 -38.50
N MET A 189 20.60 25.11 -39.13
CA MET A 189 20.98 26.39 -38.55
C MET A 189 19.91 26.86 -37.54
N PRO A 190 20.30 27.25 -36.30
CA PRO A 190 19.36 27.82 -35.33
C PRO A 190 18.93 29.24 -35.73
N ASP A 191 17.75 29.65 -35.28
CA ASP A 191 17.29 31.04 -35.35
C ASP A 191 17.77 31.82 -34.10
N ASP A 192 18.00 33.12 -34.25
CA ASP A 192 18.81 34.01 -33.37
C ASP A 192 18.37 34.13 -31.87
N GLU A 193 17.46 33.31 -31.32
CA GLU A 193 16.83 33.54 -29.99
C GLU A 193 17.18 32.54 -28.85
N ALA A 194 18.00 31.51 -29.06
CA ALA A 194 18.31 30.55 -27.98
C ALA A 194 19.70 30.77 -27.37
N SER A 195 19.77 31.46 -26.23
CA SER A 195 20.98 31.51 -25.40
C SER A 195 20.64 31.45 -23.92
N ASN A 196 21.09 30.40 -23.22
CA ASN A 196 21.91 30.48 -22.00
C ASN A 196 22.18 29.09 -21.40
N THR A 197 23.23 29.06 -20.56
CA THR A 197 23.51 28.18 -19.39
C THR A 197 24.33 26.90 -19.53
N GLU A 198 25.56 27.03 -19.01
CA GLU A 198 26.26 26.29 -17.92
C GLU A 198 26.59 24.78 -18.04
N THR A 199 27.69 24.44 -17.34
CA THR A 199 28.57 23.28 -17.54
C THR A 199 28.16 22.02 -16.75
N LEU A 200 28.40 20.87 -17.39
CA LEU A 200 28.28 19.49 -16.93
C LEU A 200 28.90 19.20 -15.54
N SER A 201 28.10 18.66 -14.63
CA SER A 201 28.57 17.74 -13.59
C SER A 201 27.48 16.71 -13.30
N LEU A 202 27.82 15.42 -13.34
CA LEU A 202 27.01 14.34 -12.78
C LEU A 202 26.95 14.52 -11.26
N VAL A 203 25.99 15.34 -10.79
CA VAL A 203 25.66 15.41 -9.37
C VAL A 203 24.67 14.29 -9.09
N SER A 204 24.88 13.52 -8.02
CA SER A 204 23.86 12.61 -7.49
C SER A 204 22.52 13.32 -7.42
N ARG A 205 21.49 12.71 -7.99
CA ARG A 205 20.12 13.18 -7.82
C ARG A 205 19.80 13.10 -6.32
N PRO A 206 19.39 14.20 -5.67
CA PRO A 206 18.98 14.14 -4.28
C PRO A 206 17.62 13.44 -4.12
N ASN A 207 16.78 13.44 -5.17
CA ASN A 207 15.44 12.84 -5.19
C ASN A 207 15.36 11.63 -6.15
N ILE A 208 14.38 10.75 -5.89
CA ILE A 208 14.21 9.44 -6.54
C ILE A 208 13.88 9.58 -8.05
N LEU A 209 13.14 10.62 -8.46
CA LEU A 209 12.91 10.98 -9.86
C LEU A 209 13.02 12.50 -10.07
N GLU A 210 13.84 12.92 -11.04
CA GLU A 210 13.85 14.28 -11.61
C GLU A 210 13.84 14.13 -13.14
N LEU A 211 12.65 13.98 -13.72
CA LEU A 211 12.45 13.70 -15.16
C LEU A 211 12.58 14.96 -16.02
N ASN A 212 12.48 16.14 -15.42
CA ASN A 212 12.61 17.42 -16.11
C ASN A 212 14.06 17.78 -16.50
N ARG A 213 15.06 16.97 -16.12
CA ARG A 213 16.47 17.28 -16.32
C ARG A 213 17.09 16.43 -17.45
N SER A 214 17.48 17.10 -18.53
CA SER A 214 18.11 16.48 -19.71
C SER A 214 19.52 15.95 -19.42
N ILE A 215 19.85 14.78 -19.97
CA ILE A 215 21.24 14.31 -20.12
C ILE A 215 21.86 14.85 -21.44
N ILE A 216 21.03 15.20 -22.42
CA ILE A 216 21.44 15.66 -23.76
C ILE A 216 21.87 17.15 -23.76
N GLN A 217 21.23 17.96 -22.91
CA GLN A 217 21.53 19.40 -22.75
C GLN A 217 23.01 19.65 -22.43
N ASP A 218 23.59 18.69 -21.71
CA ASP A 218 24.86 18.77 -21.04
C ASP A 218 26.03 18.57 -22.05
N GLN A 219 25.88 17.70 -23.06
CA GLN A 219 26.86 17.53 -24.14
C GLN A 219 26.67 18.53 -25.29
N MET A 220 25.44 18.97 -25.59
CA MET A 220 25.21 19.97 -26.64
C MET A 220 25.84 21.34 -26.31
N ASN A 221 25.95 21.68 -25.02
CA ASN A 221 26.64 22.89 -24.58
C ASN A 221 28.12 22.92 -24.97
N THR A 222 28.80 21.77 -25.04
CA THR A 222 30.22 21.73 -25.47
C THR A 222 30.42 21.93 -26.97
N LEU A 223 29.39 21.71 -27.79
CA LEU A 223 29.39 22.04 -29.22
C LEU A 223 28.94 23.48 -29.49
N ALA A 224 28.18 24.09 -28.58
CA ALA A 224 27.69 25.47 -28.67
C ALA A 224 28.61 26.51 -28.00
N GLU A 225 29.58 26.10 -27.16
CA GLU A 225 30.52 26.99 -26.46
C GLU A 225 31.66 27.58 -27.33
N SER A 226 31.36 27.95 -28.59
CA SER A 226 32.26 28.84 -29.34
C SER A 226 31.51 30.03 -29.94
N ASN A 227 31.46 31.09 -29.14
CA ASN A 227 31.12 32.47 -29.47
C ASN A 227 29.64 32.76 -29.80
N SER A 228 29.14 33.77 -29.10
CA SER A 228 27.91 34.53 -29.33
C SER A 228 27.91 35.32 -30.65
N ASP A 229 28.31 34.68 -31.75
CA ASP A 229 28.16 35.14 -33.12
C ASP A 229 27.64 33.92 -33.89
N PRO A 230 26.47 33.97 -34.55
CA PRO A 230 26.02 32.85 -35.36
C PRO A 230 27.13 32.51 -36.36
N LEU A 231 27.50 31.22 -36.44
CA LEU A 231 28.58 30.72 -37.31
C LEU A 231 28.46 31.20 -38.76
N ILE A 232 27.22 31.56 -39.15
CA ILE A 232 26.83 32.17 -40.41
C ILE A 232 25.82 33.29 -40.11
N PRO A 233 26.08 34.56 -40.51
CA PRO A 233 25.14 35.67 -40.29
C PRO A 233 23.76 35.40 -40.90
N SER A 234 22.68 35.90 -40.29
CA SER A 234 21.29 35.78 -40.81
C SER A 234 21.13 36.26 -42.27
N GLU A 235 21.86 37.30 -42.67
CA GLU A 235 21.95 37.75 -44.08
C GLU A 235 22.47 36.65 -45.02
N THR A 236 23.37 35.78 -44.55
CA THR A 236 23.91 34.66 -45.32
C THR A 236 22.92 33.49 -45.40
N ARG A 237 22.10 33.27 -44.36
CA ARG A 237 21.01 32.29 -44.39
C ARG A 237 19.93 32.68 -45.40
N GLU A 238 19.44 33.92 -45.36
CA GLU A 238 18.49 34.45 -46.34
C GLU A 238 19.02 34.31 -47.78
N MET A 239 20.33 34.56 -47.98
CA MET A 239 20.98 34.36 -49.27
C MET A 239 21.03 32.88 -49.73
N MET A 240 21.18 31.95 -48.80
CA MET A 240 21.18 30.50 -49.09
C MET A 240 19.76 30.02 -49.45
N ASP A 241 18.73 30.49 -48.76
CA ASP A 241 17.34 30.15 -49.06
C ASP A 241 16.90 30.72 -50.42
N GLU A 242 17.24 31.99 -50.70
CA GLU A 242 16.97 32.61 -52.00
C GLU A 242 17.68 31.87 -53.16
N LEU A 243 18.89 31.33 -52.90
CA LEU A 243 19.64 30.52 -53.86
C LEU A 243 18.94 29.20 -54.18
N VAL A 244 18.49 28.48 -53.14
CA VAL A 244 17.79 27.19 -53.26
C VAL A 244 16.48 27.39 -54.03
N GLU A 245 15.68 28.40 -53.67
CA GLU A 245 14.41 28.69 -54.32
C GLU A 245 14.59 29.03 -55.80
N ASN A 246 15.54 29.92 -56.13
CA ASN A 246 15.84 30.32 -57.50
C ASN A 246 16.33 29.13 -58.35
N TYR A 247 17.11 28.22 -57.78
CA TYR A 247 17.56 27.02 -58.47
C TYR A 247 16.39 26.07 -58.77
N ASN A 248 15.58 25.74 -57.77
CA ASN A 248 14.46 24.79 -57.90
C ASN A 248 13.35 25.31 -58.82
N ASN A 249 13.16 26.63 -58.91
CA ASN A 249 12.16 27.23 -59.78
C ASN A 249 12.56 27.34 -61.26
N ASN A 250 13.83 27.14 -61.60
CA ASN A 250 14.35 27.24 -62.96
C ASN A 250 13.74 26.19 -63.91
N VAL A 251 13.37 26.62 -65.12
CA VAL A 251 12.72 25.75 -66.13
C VAL A 251 13.62 24.59 -66.57
N ILE A 252 14.92 24.81 -66.73
CA ILE A 252 15.88 23.78 -67.15
C ILE A 252 16.10 22.76 -66.02
N VAL A 253 16.14 23.23 -64.77
CA VAL A 253 16.19 22.37 -63.58
C VAL A 253 14.94 21.52 -63.49
N LYS A 254 13.74 22.11 -63.62
CA LYS A 254 12.46 21.36 -63.64
C LYS A 254 12.42 20.28 -64.72
N ILE A 255 12.94 20.56 -65.92
CA ILE A 255 13.05 19.57 -67.00
C ILE A 255 14.05 18.46 -66.61
N ALA A 256 15.21 18.81 -66.05
CA ALA A 256 16.20 17.82 -65.62
C ALA A 256 15.70 16.95 -64.45
N ASN A 257 14.94 17.52 -63.51
CA ASN A 257 14.31 16.82 -62.38
C ASN A 257 13.27 15.79 -62.84
N SER A 258 12.67 15.97 -64.02
CA SER A 258 11.69 15.01 -64.58
C SER A 258 12.34 13.71 -65.10
N ILE A 259 13.66 13.69 -65.31
CA ILE A 259 14.39 12.50 -65.75
C ILE A 259 14.80 11.71 -64.51
N LYS A 260 13.90 10.85 -64.03
CA LYS A 260 14.14 9.99 -62.87
C LYS A 260 14.82 8.68 -63.25
N VAL A 261 15.68 8.19 -62.37
CA VAL A 261 16.34 6.88 -62.44
C VAL A 261 16.37 6.27 -61.04
N SER A 262 16.48 4.95 -60.96
CA SER A 262 16.74 4.26 -59.69
C SER A 262 18.03 4.79 -59.07
N SER A 263 18.00 5.01 -57.76
CA SER A 263 19.14 5.53 -57.02
C SER A 263 20.32 4.56 -57.03
N THR A 264 21.53 5.10 -56.89
CA THR A 264 22.79 4.33 -56.82
C THR A 264 22.99 3.67 -55.45
N TYR A 265 22.21 4.09 -54.43
CA TYR A 265 22.25 3.51 -53.09
C TYR A 265 21.01 2.68 -52.72
N ASP A 266 19.86 2.92 -53.37
CA ASP A 266 18.63 2.16 -53.13
C ASP A 266 17.83 2.02 -54.45
N GLU A 267 17.66 0.79 -54.93
CA GLU A 267 16.94 0.51 -56.19
C GLU A 267 15.45 0.85 -56.12
N SER A 268 14.88 0.95 -54.91
CA SER A 268 13.47 1.27 -54.66
C SER A 268 13.15 2.77 -54.73
N VAL A 269 14.18 3.62 -54.67
CA VAL A 269 14.04 5.09 -54.65
C VAL A 269 14.33 5.69 -56.02
N GLU A 270 13.40 6.47 -56.56
CA GLU A 270 13.59 7.22 -57.80
C GLU A 270 14.12 8.64 -57.55
N VAL A 271 15.35 8.90 -58.02
CA VAL A 271 16.00 10.23 -57.94
C VAL A 271 16.27 10.81 -59.32
N PRO A 272 16.35 12.16 -59.48
CA PRO A 272 16.76 12.77 -60.73
C PRO A 272 18.15 12.28 -61.19
N LEU A 273 18.32 12.01 -62.50
CA LEU A 273 19.56 11.46 -63.04
C LEU A 273 20.81 12.27 -62.69
N HIS A 274 20.74 13.60 -62.71
CA HIS A 274 21.89 14.44 -62.38
C HIS A 274 22.25 14.39 -60.88
N ILE A 275 21.27 14.19 -60.00
CA ILE A 275 21.49 13.94 -58.57
C ILE A 275 22.07 12.54 -58.37
N ASN A 276 21.54 11.53 -59.07
CA ASN A 276 22.08 10.17 -59.00
C ASN A 276 23.55 10.09 -59.43
N LEU A 277 23.91 10.79 -60.51
CA LEU A 277 25.29 10.88 -60.96
C LEU A 277 26.18 11.63 -59.97
N PHE A 278 25.65 12.61 -59.26
CA PHE A 278 26.37 13.29 -58.18
C PHE A 278 26.60 12.35 -56.99
N ASP A 279 25.57 11.64 -56.56
CA ASP A 279 25.63 10.64 -55.48
C ASP A 279 26.60 9.50 -55.83
N SER A 280 26.71 9.09 -57.11
CA SER A 280 27.71 8.10 -57.55
C SER A 280 29.17 8.52 -57.29
N VAL A 281 29.44 9.83 -57.26
CA VAL A 281 30.78 10.36 -56.96
C VAL A 281 30.96 10.59 -55.47
N LEU A 282 29.91 11.04 -54.76
CA LEU A 282 29.94 11.29 -53.33
C LEU A 282 29.31 10.15 -52.51
N SER A 283 29.69 8.91 -52.85
CA SER A 283 29.29 7.71 -52.12
C SER A 283 30.45 6.74 -51.95
N PHE A 284 30.32 5.87 -50.94
CA PHE A 284 31.28 4.82 -50.64
C PHE A 284 30.57 3.55 -50.21
N GLU A 285 31.23 2.41 -50.45
CA GLU A 285 30.67 1.11 -50.10
C GLU A 285 31.17 0.68 -48.72
N TYR A 286 30.25 0.17 -47.91
CA TYR A 286 30.52 -0.48 -46.63
C TYR A 286 29.64 -1.73 -46.51
N LYS A 287 30.25 -2.91 -46.37
CA LYS A 287 29.56 -4.21 -46.22
C LYS A 287 28.37 -4.41 -47.18
N GLU A 288 28.60 -4.20 -48.48
CA GLU A 288 27.60 -4.33 -49.56
C GLU A 288 26.51 -3.23 -49.58
N THR A 289 26.56 -2.26 -48.66
CA THR A 289 25.68 -1.08 -48.64
C THR A 289 26.43 0.14 -49.18
N ASN A 290 25.80 0.89 -50.08
CA ASN A 290 26.39 2.10 -50.64
C ASN A 290 25.87 3.34 -49.89
N ILE A 291 26.75 4.06 -49.21
CA ILE A 291 26.42 5.23 -48.38
C ILE A 291 26.62 6.50 -49.21
N ALA A 292 25.54 7.24 -49.47
CA ALA A 292 25.58 8.49 -50.21
C ALA A 292 25.51 9.70 -49.25
N LEU A 293 26.63 10.42 -49.08
CA LEU A 293 26.76 11.46 -48.04
C LEU A 293 25.71 12.58 -48.13
N ARG A 294 25.29 12.95 -49.34
CA ARG A 294 24.25 13.96 -49.54
C ARG A 294 22.90 13.48 -48.99
N HIS A 295 22.57 12.21 -49.21
CA HIS A 295 21.35 11.61 -48.71
C HIS A 295 21.39 11.49 -47.18
N GLU A 296 22.49 10.99 -46.62
CA GLU A 296 22.68 10.89 -45.18
C GLU A 296 22.54 12.25 -44.50
N LEU A 297 23.25 13.28 -44.97
CA LEU A 297 23.12 14.62 -44.43
C LEU A 297 21.66 15.11 -44.50
N SER A 298 20.97 14.88 -45.62
CA SER A 298 19.56 15.26 -45.76
C SER A 298 18.65 14.56 -44.75
N MET A 299 18.90 13.29 -44.42
CA MET A 299 18.12 12.56 -43.41
C MET A 299 18.35 13.14 -42.00
N PHE A 300 19.61 13.34 -41.59
CA PHE A 300 19.92 13.97 -40.31
C PHE A 300 19.38 15.40 -40.20
N SER A 301 19.52 16.21 -41.27
CA SER A 301 19.00 17.57 -41.33
C SER A 301 17.49 17.62 -41.14
N LYS A 302 16.75 16.68 -41.75
CA LYS A 302 15.30 16.60 -41.60
C LYS A 302 14.90 16.17 -40.19
N ALA A 303 15.59 15.18 -39.62
CA ALA A 303 15.36 14.75 -38.24
C ALA A 303 15.57 15.90 -37.25
N TYR A 304 16.67 16.64 -37.40
CA TYR A 304 16.98 17.80 -36.56
C TYR A 304 15.96 18.93 -36.72
N ASN A 305 15.54 19.21 -37.96
CA ASN A 305 14.53 20.24 -38.24
C ASN A 305 13.16 19.91 -37.63
N VAL A 306 12.81 18.64 -37.42
CA VAL A 306 11.57 18.29 -36.71
C VAL A 306 11.63 18.79 -35.27
N ILE A 307 12.73 18.52 -34.56
CA ILE A 307 12.92 18.96 -33.17
C ILE A 307 12.98 20.48 -33.06
N LEU A 308 13.65 21.18 -33.99
CA LEU A 308 13.70 22.65 -34.00
C LEU A 308 12.36 23.33 -34.29
N ASN A 309 11.39 22.65 -34.91
CA ASN A 309 10.05 23.20 -35.15
C ASN A 309 9.02 22.69 -34.13
N SER A 310 9.45 21.94 -33.12
CA SER A 310 8.58 21.51 -32.01
C SER A 310 8.45 22.63 -30.96
N ASP A 311 7.46 22.50 -30.08
CA ASP A 311 7.19 23.48 -29.01
C ASP A 311 8.40 23.64 -28.04
N TYR A 312 9.27 22.63 -27.96
CA TYR A 312 10.55 22.67 -27.22
C TYR A 312 11.50 23.79 -27.67
N ALA A 313 11.51 24.12 -28.96
CA ALA A 313 12.43 25.13 -29.48
C ALA A 313 12.19 26.52 -28.86
N ASP A 314 10.95 26.79 -28.44
CA ASP A 314 10.56 28.03 -27.78
C ASP A 314 10.70 27.95 -26.25
N SER A 315 10.38 26.81 -25.63
CA SER A 315 10.32 26.67 -24.16
C SER A 315 11.63 26.23 -23.51
N ASN A 316 12.49 25.51 -24.23
CA ASN A 316 13.61 24.73 -23.69
C ASN A 316 13.22 23.65 -22.66
N GLU A 317 11.93 23.30 -22.54
CA GLU A 317 11.46 22.25 -21.64
C GLU A 317 11.31 20.95 -22.44
N ILE A 318 12.07 19.90 -22.08
CA ILE A 318 12.03 18.61 -22.78
C ILE A 318 10.60 18.03 -22.85
N THR A 319 9.80 18.29 -21.83
CA THR A 319 8.39 17.90 -21.75
C THR A 319 7.53 18.49 -22.88
N ASP A 320 7.99 19.53 -23.59
CA ASP A 320 7.26 20.09 -24.73
C ASP A 320 7.55 19.38 -26.06
N ILE A 321 8.48 18.42 -26.08
CA ILE A 321 8.65 17.51 -27.22
C ILE A 321 7.50 16.49 -27.20
N LYS A 322 6.74 16.42 -28.29
CA LYS A 322 5.65 15.43 -28.44
C LYS A 322 6.18 14.12 -29.00
N GLY A 323 5.50 13.02 -28.69
CA GLY A 323 5.82 11.72 -29.27
C GLY A 323 5.76 11.71 -30.79
N GLU A 324 4.86 12.49 -31.41
CA GLU A 324 4.78 12.63 -32.86
C GLU A 324 6.06 13.23 -33.49
N ASP A 325 6.68 14.21 -32.82
CA ASP A 325 7.92 14.84 -33.26
C ASP A 325 9.08 13.85 -33.20
N ILE A 326 9.14 13.05 -32.13
CA ILE A 326 10.14 11.98 -31.96
C ILE A 326 9.99 10.94 -33.06
N ARG A 327 8.77 10.45 -33.32
CA ARG A 327 8.50 9.46 -34.38
C ARG A 327 8.88 9.98 -35.75
N LEU A 328 8.51 11.21 -36.07
CA LEU A 328 8.85 11.81 -37.34
C LEU A 328 10.35 12.01 -37.50
N ALA A 329 11.06 12.47 -36.46
CA ALA A 329 12.51 12.61 -36.49
C ALA A 329 13.21 11.26 -36.72
N PHE A 330 12.81 10.22 -35.97
CA PHE A 330 13.37 8.88 -36.10
C PHE A 330 13.03 8.21 -37.43
N SER A 331 11.88 8.50 -38.06
CA SER A 331 11.57 7.98 -39.40
C SER A 331 12.61 8.42 -40.45
N TYR A 332 13.18 9.62 -40.30
CA TYR A 332 14.30 10.07 -41.13
C TYR A 332 15.61 9.38 -40.74
N LEU A 333 15.87 9.17 -39.45
CA LEU A 333 17.05 8.45 -38.97
C LEU A 333 17.04 6.96 -39.35
N GLU A 334 15.88 6.31 -39.38
CA GLU A 334 15.71 4.93 -39.86
C GLU A 334 15.96 4.81 -41.37
N SER A 335 15.66 5.88 -42.11
CA SER A 335 15.95 5.98 -43.54
C SER A 335 17.44 6.22 -43.85
N SER A 336 18.27 6.50 -42.84
CA SER A 336 19.72 6.63 -42.97
C SER A 336 20.37 5.27 -43.22
N ALA A 337 21.28 5.18 -44.20
CA ALA A 337 22.09 3.97 -44.35
C ALA A 337 23.31 3.98 -43.42
N ILE A 338 23.78 5.16 -42.99
CA ILE A 338 24.97 5.25 -42.13
C ILE A 338 24.66 4.94 -40.68
N LEU A 339 23.54 5.43 -40.13
CA LEU A 339 23.25 5.31 -38.70
C LEU A 339 23.09 3.85 -38.23
N PRO A 340 22.20 3.02 -38.82
CA PRO A 340 22.06 1.61 -38.42
C PRO A 340 23.37 0.84 -38.56
N THR A 341 24.14 1.19 -39.57
CA THR A 341 25.43 0.57 -39.89
C THR A 341 26.53 0.95 -38.88
N SER A 342 26.47 2.17 -38.34
CA SER A 342 27.44 2.69 -37.35
C SER A 342 27.05 2.45 -35.89
N LEU A 343 25.80 2.14 -35.59
CA LEU A 343 25.33 1.89 -34.22
C LEU A 343 26.13 0.80 -33.46
N PRO A 344 26.36 -0.42 -34.00
CA PRO A 344 27.14 -1.44 -33.27
C PRO A 344 28.57 -0.98 -32.97
N ILE A 345 29.12 -0.18 -33.88
CA ILE A 345 30.46 0.42 -33.78
C ILE A 345 30.50 1.41 -32.62
N ILE A 346 29.53 2.31 -32.59
CA ILE A 346 29.40 3.36 -31.57
C ILE A 346 29.18 2.72 -30.20
N ILE A 347 28.30 1.73 -30.08
CA ILE A 347 28.02 1.02 -28.82
C ILE A 347 29.29 0.34 -28.30
N LYS A 348 30.01 -0.38 -29.16
CA LYS A 348 31.26 -1.04 -28.79
C LYS A 348 32.32 -0.03 -28.34
N TYR A 349 32.51 1.06 -29.09
CA TYR A 349 33.46 2.10 -28.74
C TYR A 349 33.13 2.73 -27.39
N LEU A 350 31.86 3.08 -27.15
CA LEU A 350 31.43 3.65 -25.89
C LEU A 350 31.63 2.67 -24.73
N ALA A 351 31.37 1.38 -24.94
CA ALA A 351 31.61 0.36 -23.93
C ALA A 351 33.11 0.23 -23.61
N GLU A 352 33.98 0.17 -24.62
CA GLU A 352 35.44 0.08 -24.45
C GLU A 352 36.03 1.32 -23.76
N GLU A 353 35.63 2.53 -24.17
CA GLU A 353 36.12 3.80 -23.61
C GLU A 353 35.71 3.99 -22.14
N ASN A 354 34.56 3.45 -21.75
CA ASN A 354 34.06 3.54 -20.37
C ASN A 354 34.36 2.28 -19.53
N GLU A 355 35.20 1.36 -20.02
CA GLU A 355 35.55 0.10 -19.36
C GLU A 355 34.33 -0.80 -19.03
N ILE A 356 33.25 -0.67 -19.78
CA ILE A 356 32.00 -1.43 -19.60
C ILE A 356 32.11 -2.77 -20.32
N THR A 357 31.81 -3.86 -19.61
CA THR A 357 31.74 -5.20 -20.22
C THR A 357 30.32 -5.45 -20.73
N LEU A 358 30.16 -5.58 -22.04
CA LEU A 358 28.87 -5.97 -22.64
C LEU A 358 28.58 -7.46 -22.37
N SER A 359 27.32 -7.78 -22.10
CA SER A 359 26.83 -9.15 -21.87
C SER A 359 26.77 -10.00 -23.14
N VAL A 360 26.79 -9.35 -24.31
CA VAL A 360 26.67 -9.98 -25.63
C VAL A 360 28.02 -10.11 -26.30
N SER A 361 28.17 -11.12 -27.16
CA SER A 361 29.37 -11.25 -27.98
C SER A 361 29.42 -10.19 -29.09
N ASP A 362 30.62 -9.86 -29.55
CA ASP A 362 30.81 -8.99 -30.73
C ASP A 362 29.97 -9.48 -31.92
N GLU A 363 29.97 -10.80 -32.20
CA GLU A 363 29.22 -11.38 -33.31
C GLU A 363 27.70 -11.18 -33.17
N GLU A 364 27.15 -11.28 -31.96
CA GLU A 364 25.74 -11.02 -31.69
C GLU A 364 25.40 -9.53 -31.86
N LEU A 365 26.22 -8.63 -31.33
CA LEU A 365 26.03 -7.17 -31.45
C LEU A 365 25.92 -6.76 -32.93
N TYR A 366 26.84 -7.22 -33.78
CA TYR A 366 26.82 -6.88 -35.21
C TYR A 366 25.71 -7.55 -36.03
N ASN A 367 25.03 -8.56 -35.49
CA ASN A 367 23.94 -9.29 -36.18
C ASN A 367 22.54 -8.73 -35.89
N TYR A 368 22.42 -7.73 -35.01
CA TYR A 368 21.13 -7.10 -34.73
C TYR A 368 20.59 -6.31 -35.92
N ASP A 369 19.27 -6.34 -36.09
CA ASP A 369 18.58 -5.48 -37.06
C ASP A 369 18.42 -4.07 -36.48
N TYR A 370 19.51 -3.30 -36.56
CA TYR A 370 19.55 -1.92 -36.04
C TYR A 370 18.55 -0.99 -36.71
N LYS A 371 18.06 -1.33 -37.91
CA LYS A 371 17.02 -0.55 -38.56
C LYS A 371 15.68 -0.75 -37.86
N ALA A 372 15.28 -2.01 -37.65
CA ALA A 372 14.09 -2.33 -36.87
C ALA A 372 14.19 -1.81 -35.43
N GLU A 373 15.39 -1.89 -34.84
CA GLU A 373 15.65 -1.41 -33.48
C GLU A 373 15.51 0.11 -33.35
N LEU A 374 15.94 0.90 -34.35
CA LEU A 374 15.70 2.34 -34.37
C LEU A 374 14.21 2.68 -34.41
N GLY A 375 13.42 1.90 -35.14
CA GLY A 375 11.95 2.02 -35.14
C GLY A 375 11.34 1.70 -33.77
N ARG A 376 11.84 0.66 -33.07
CA ARG A 376 11.42 0.33 -31.70
C ARG A 376 11.80 1.43 -30.72
N LEU A 377 13.05 1.89 -30.73
CA LEU A 377 13.52 3.00 -29.89
C LEU A 377 12.70 4.26 -30.12
N SER A 378 12.32 4.53 -31.37
CA SER A 378 11.41 5.63 -31.69
C SER A 378 10.06 5.48 -31.00
N ASN A 379 9.43 4.30 -31.11
CA ASN A 379 8.14 4.03 -30.48
C ASN A 379 8.24 4.13 -28.95
N ILE A 380 9.30 3.58 -28.36
CA ILE A 380 9.57 3.61 -26.92
C ILE A 380 9.72 5.05 -26.43
N ILE A 381 10.67 5.80 -26.99
CA ILE A 381 10.98 7.16 -26.52
C ILE A 381 9.76 8.07 -26.72
N ALA A 382 9.11 8.00 -27.89
CA ALA A 382 7.88 8.75 -28.14
C ALA A 382 6.78 8.38 -27.15
N GLY A 383 6.59 7.07 -26.92
CA GLY A 383 5.55 6.57 -26.03
C GLY A 383 5.77 6.99 -24.58
N LEU A 384 7.00 6.88 -24.07
CA LEU A 384 7.36 7.33 -22.73
C LEU A 384 7.14 8.84 -22.55
N PHE A 385 7.45 9.65 -23.56
CA PHE A 385 7.18 11.10 -23.51
C PHE A 385 5.70 11.41 -23.47
N ASP A 386 4.89 10.73 -24.30
CA ASP A 386 3.44 10.92 -24.29
C ASP A 386 2.83 10.54 -22.92
N ILE A 387 3.34 9.48 -22.28
CA ILE A 387 2.97 9.06 -20.91
C ILE A 387 3.36 10.12 -19.88
N LEU A 388 4.63 10.55 -19.86
CA LEU A 388 5.15 11.53 -18.90
C LEU A 388 4.47 12.89 -19.02
N ASN A 389 4.07 13.27 -20.24
CA ASN A 389 3.34 14.49 -20.51
C ASN A 389 1.83 14.37 -20.27
N GLU A 390 1.34 13.20 -19.85
CA GLU A 390 -0.07 12.91 -19.58
C GLU A 390 -0.98 13.26 -20.76
N GLN A 391 -0.52 12.95 -21.98
CA GLN A 391 -1.31 13.14 -23.18
C GLN A 391 -2.50 12.18 -23.19
N ALA A 392 -3.67 12.63 -23.61
CA ALA A 392 -4.83 11.75 -23.77
C ALA A 392 -4.73 10.88 -25.03
N VAL A 393 -3.90 11.30 -25.98
CA VAL A 393 -3.84 10.78 -27.34
C VAL A 393 -2.40 10.85 -27.85
N SER A 394 -1.95 9.78 -28.49
CA SER A 394 -0.68 9.68 -29.21
C SER A 394 -0.93 9.54 -30.73
N ILE A 395 0.10 9.75 -31.53
CA ILE A 395 0.10 9.46 -32.97
C ILE A 395 0.98 8.23 -33.19
N ASP A 396 0.43 7.20 -33.83
CA ASP A 396 1.18 5.98 -34.14
C ASP A 396 2.19 6.18 -35.28
N ALA A 397 3.00 5.15 -35.57
CA ALA A 397 3.99 5.17 -36.64
C ALA A 397 3.38 5.36 -38.05
N ASP A 398 2.10 5.05 -38.24
CA ASP A 398 1.37 5.22 -39.49
C ASP A 398 0.67 6.59 -39.60
N GLY A 399 0.79 7.44 -38.57
CA GLY A 399 0.19 8.76 -38.50
C GLY A 399 -1.29 8.77 -38.09
N ASN A 400 -1.78 7.69 -37.47
CA ASN A 400 -3.13 7.63 -36.95
C ASN A 400 -3.17 8.04 -35.47
N GLU A 401 -4.28 8.67 -35.10
CA GLU A 401 -4.60 9.04 -33.73
C GLU A 401 -4.96 7.79 -32.91
N VAL A 402 -4.25 7.56 -31.80
CA VAL A 402 -4.45 6.43 -30.90
C VAL A 402 -4.64 6.94 -29.48
N THR A 403 -5.66 6.45 -28.80
CA THR A 403 -5.91 6.79 -27.38
C THR A 403 -4.84 6.15 -26.50
N ILE A 404 -4.33 6.92 -25.54
CA ILE A 404 -3.41 6.41 -24.54
C ILE A 404 -4.24 5.75 -23.44
N ASP A 405 -4.32 4.42 -23.50
CA ASP A 405 -4.95 3.57 -22.49
C ASP A 405 -3.94 2.53 -21.97
N GLY A 406 -4.31 1.75 -20.96
CA GLY A 406 -3.41 0.75 -20.38
C GLY A 406 -2.94 -0.30 -21.39
N ALA A 407 -3.72 -0.63 -22.43
CA ALA A 407 -3.30 -1.57 -23.47
C ALA A 407 -2.19 -0.97 -24.36
N TRP A 408 -2.31 0.32 -24.67
CA TRP A 408 -1.27 1.05 -25.39
C TRP A 408 0.02 1.16 -24.57
N VAL A 409 -0.06 1.47 -23.28
CA VAL A 409 1.12 1.54 -22.38
C VAL A 409 1.83 0.19 -22.31
N LYS A 410 1.08 -0.91 -22.18
CA LYS A 410 1.65 -2.26 -22.22
C LYS A 410 2.39 -2.52 -23.54
N GLY A 411 1.83 -2.08 -24.67
CA GLY A 411 2.51 -2.17 -25.97
C GLY A 411 3.84 -1.40 -26.06
N ILE A 412 3.96 -0.26 -25.37
CA ILE A 412 5.25 0.46 -25.27
C ILE A 412 6.26 -0.34 -24.47
N PHE A 413 5.86 -0.91 -23.33
CA PHE A 413 6.76 -1.70 -22.49
C PHE A 413 7.06 -3.09 -23.05
N ASP A 414 6.19 -3.65 -23.89
CA ASP A 414 6.50 -4.80 -24.74
C ASP A 414 7.70 -4.45 -25.63
N ASP A 415 7.67 -3.31 -26.33
CA ASP A 415 8.79 -2.85 -27.16
C ASP A 415 10.05 -2.58 -26.34
N VAL A 416 9.93 -2.01 -25.12
CA VAL A 416 11.07 -1.84 -24.19
C VAL A 416 11.69 -3.20 -23.86
N SER A 417 10.86 -4.18 -23.49
CA SER A 417 11.33 -5.52 -23.10
C SER A 417 12.00 -6.27 -24.24
N GLU A 418 11.60 -6.01 -25.49
CA GLU A 418 12.20 -6.64 -26.66
C GLU A 418 13.36 -5.82 -27.29
N SER A 419 13.61 -4.60 -26.82
CA SER A 419 14.66 -3.72 -27.36
C SER A 419 16.04 -4.17 -26.86
N ARG A 420 16.88 -4.63 -27.79
CA ARG A 420 18.25 -5.06 -27.48
C ARG A 420 19.13 -3.89 -27.05
N ILE A 421 18.91 -2.70 -27.58
CA ILE A 421 19.68 -1.51 -27.19
C ILE A 421 19.31 -1.09 -25.77
N ILE A 422 18.03 -1.09 -25.40
CA ILE A 422 17.62 -0.74 -24.04
C ILE A 422 18.16 -1.75 -23.04
N LEU A 423 18.01 -3.05 -23.28
CA LEU A 423 18.55 -4.09 -22.39
C LEU A 423 20.07 -3.96 -22.19
N LEU A 424 20.82 -3.73 -23.27
CA LEU A 424 22.27 -3.49 -23.18
C LEU A 424 22.60 -2.21 -22.41
N ALA A 425 21.86 -1.12 -22.64
CA ALA A 425 22.08 0.13 -21.93
C ALA A 425 21.79 -0.03 -20.43
N THR A 426 20.76 -0.79 -20.08
CA THR A 426 20.40 -1.09 -18.69
C THR A 426 21.50 -1.86 -17.98
N GLU A 427 22.02 -2.92 -18.59
CA GLU A 427 23.14 -3.70 -18.04
C GLU A 427 24.44 -2.91 -17.99
N ALA A 428 24.70 -2.06 -18.99
CA ALA A 428 25.92 -1.28 -19.11
C ALA A 428 25.99 -0.10 -18.13
N PHE A 429 24.85 0.53 -17.86
CA PHE A 429 24.79 1.80 -17.13
C PHE A 429 23.93 1.71 -15.87
N LEU A 430 22.68 1.23 -15.97
CA LEU A 430 21.76 1.23 -14.83
C LEU A 430 22.19 0.24 -13.75
N VAL A 431 22.58 -0.98 -14.13
CA VAL A 431 23.02 -2.02 -13.19
C VAL A 431 24.25 -1.56 -12.38
N PRO A 432 25.36 -1.10 -12.99
CA PRO A 432 26.48 -0.56 -12.22
C PRO A 432 26.11 0.64 -11.36
N MET A 433 25.19 1.51 -11.81
CA MET A 433 24.71 2.62 -10.99
C MET A 433 23.96 2.16 -9.73
N ILE A 434 23.22 1.05 -9.82
CA ILE A 434 22.52 0.46 -8.67
C ILE A 434 23.52 -0.29 -7.77
N GLU A 435 24.41 -1.10 -8.34
CA GLU A 435 25.33 -1.96 -7.57
C GLU A 435 26.53 -1.21 -6.96
N GLU A 436 27.08 -0.24 -7.68
CA GLU A 436 28.29 0.50 -7.30
C GLU A 436 28.02 1.92 -6.81
N GLY A 437 26.76 2.39 -6.92
CA GLY A 437 26.37 3.74 -6.57
C GLY A 437 26.43 4.04 -5.07
N GLU A 438 27.01 5.19 -4.70
CA GLU A 438 26.85 5.78 -3.38
C GLU A 438 25.56 6.63 -3.35
N GLY A 439 24.47 6.13 -2.73
CA GLY A 439 23.22 6.90 -2.60
C GLY A 439 22.02 6.08 -2.08
N GLY A 440 20.89 6.75 -1.81
CA GLY A 440 19.69 6.10 -1.28
C GLY A 440 19.04 5.09 -2.24
N LEU A 441 19.24 5.25 -3.54
CA LEU A 441 18.71 4.32 -4.55
C LEU A 441 19.35 2.91 -4.46
N SER A 442 20.66 2.83 -4.19
CA SER A 442 21.37 1.55 -4.06
C SER A 442 21.07 0.83 -2.75
N SER A 443 20.66 1.56 -1.71
CA SER A 443 20.13 0.95 -0.48
C SER A 443 18.68 0.49 -0.61
N MET A 444 17.91 1.08 -1.53
CA MET A 444 16.51 0.72 -1.77
C MET A 444 16.37 -0.47 -2.72
N LEU A 445 17.20 -0.55 -3.76
CA LEU A 445 17.10 -1.57 -4.79
C LEU A 445 18.14 -2.67 -4.58
N ASP A 446 17.67 -3.91 -4.46
CA ASP A 446 18.50 -5.12 -4.53
C ASP A 446 18.13 -5.90 -5.79
N ILE A 447 19.11 -6.16 -6.67
CA ILE A 447 18.91 -6.88 -7.93
C ILE A 447 19.12 -8.38 -7.68
N PRO A 448 18.08 -9.22 -7.82
CA PRO A 448 18.19 -10.65 -7.59
C PRO A 448 19.17 -11.35 -8.56
N SER A 449 19.85 -12.39 -8.08
CA SER A 449 20.82 -13.15 -8.90
C SER A 449 20.28 -13.82 -10.18
N ASN A 450 18.96 -13.98 -10.33
CA ASN A 450 18.30 -14.54 -11.53
C ASN A 450 17.34 -13.52 -12.20
N PHE A 451 17.59 -12.24 -12.00
CA PHE A 451 16.72 -11.16 -12.46
C PHE A 451 16.65 -11.08 -13.98
N SER A 452 15.44 -10.84 -14.51
CA SER A 452 15.20 -10.68 -15.95
C SER A 452 14.67 -9.28 -16.22
N TRP A 453 15.50 -8.43 -16.81
CA TRP A 453 15.10 -7.08 -17.22
C TRP A 453 13.93 -7.10 -18.22
N GLU A 454 13.88 -8.09 -19.11
CA GLU A 454 12.74 -8.27 -20.03
C GLU A 454 11.41 -8.38 -19.25
N ASN A 455 11.35 -9.29 -18.28
CA ASN A 455 10.15 -9.48 -17.47
C ASN A 455 9.85 -8.27 -16.57
N GLU A 456 10.89 -7.64 -16.00
CA GLU A 456 10.71 -6.46 -15.15
C GLU A 456 10.09 -5.31 -15.93
N TYR A 457 10.54 -5.03 -17.16
CA TYR A 457 9.94 -3.98 -17.97
C TYR A 457 8.47 -4.25 -18.27
N LEU A 458 8.10 -5.50 -18.53
CA LEU A 458 6.70 -5.87 -18.68
C LEU A 458 5.89 -5.62 -17.40
N ALA A 459 6.44 -5.98 -16.23
CA ALA A 459 5.78 -5.74 -14.95
C ALA A 459 5.61 -4.23 -14.67
N LEU A 460 6.65 -3.42 -14.87
CA LEU A 460 6.58 -1.97 -14.74
C LEU A 460 5.58 -1.34 -15.72
N GLY A 461 5.53 -1.86 -16.95
CA GLY A 461 4.53 -1.44 -17.94
C GLY A 461 3.10 -1.78 -17.53
N ASN A 462 2.88 -2.95 -16.92
CA ASN A 462 1.57 -3.31 -16.38
C ASN A 462 1.16 -2.38 -15.23
N ILE A 463 2.08 -2.00 -14.35
CA ILE A 463 1.84 -1.06 -13.24
C ILE A 463 1.46 0.32 -13.78
N LEU A 464 2.24 0.87 -14.72
CA LEU A 464 1.93 2.17 -15.32
C LEU A 464 0.62 2.15 -16.12
N ALA A 465 0.30 1.02 -16.75
CA ALA A 465 -1.00 0.84 -17.40
C ALA A 465 -2.16 0.91 -16.41
N GLU A 466 -2.03 0.33 -15.21
CA GLU A 466 -3.02 0.47 -14.14
C GLU A 466 -3.14 1.93 -13.67
N PHE A 467 -2.05 2.70 -13.58
CA PHE A 467 -2.16 4.13 -13.27
C PHE A 467 -2.95 4.89 -14.33
N VAL A 468 -2.67 4.66 -15.61
CA VAL A 468 -3.40 5.31 -16.70
C VAL A 468 -4.88 4.90 -16.70
N ASP A 469 -5.19 3.61 -16.51
CA ASP A 469 -6.57 3.11 -16.51
C ASP A 469 -7.39 3.58 -15.29
N ASN A 470 -6.72 3.94 -14.17
CA ASN A 470 -7.34 4.48 -12.96
C ASN A 470 -7.23 6.02 -12.84
N ASP A 471 -6.83 6.73 -13.91
CA ASP A 471 -6.65 8.19 -13.93
C ASP A 471 -5.68 8.73 -12.84
N ILE A 472 -4.67 7.94 -12.47
CA ILE A 472 -3.65 8.31 -11.48
C ILE A 472 -2.51 9.06 -12.20
N SER A 473 -2.24 10.28 -11.74
CA SER A 473 -1.18 11.12 -12.32
C SER A 473 0.21 10.55 -12.00
N ILE A 474 1.03 10.31 -13.03
CA ILE A 474 2.41 9.87 -12.81
C ILE A 474 3.24 10.99 -12.16
N LYS A 475 2.87 12.26 -12.38
CA LYS A 475 3.51 13.41 -11.74
C LYS A 475 3.24 13.48 -10.24
N SER A 476 2.16 12.89 -9.73
CA SER A 476 1.93 12.80 -8.28
C SER A 476 2.86 11.82 -7.59
N ILE A 477 3.66 11.05 -8.33
CA ILE A 477 4.65 10.10 -7.78
C ILE A 477 6.05 10.75 -7.71
N GLU A 478 6.35 11.74 -8.56
CA GLU A 478 7.68 12.31 -8.74
C GLU A 478 8.20 13.12 -7.52
N SER A 479 7.31 13.63 -6.67
CA SER A 479 7.68 14.61 -5.62
C SER A 479 7.02 14.39 -4.25
N SER A 480 6.32 13.27 -4.07
CA SER A 480 5.43 13.12 -2.92
C SER A 480 6.07 12.30 -1.80
N ASP A 481 5.60 12.53 -0.58
CA ASP A 481 5.96 11.73 0.59
C ASP A 481 5.55 10.25 0.40
N PHE A 482 6.08 9.39 1.28
CA PHE A 482 5.80 7.95 1.23
C PHE A 482 4.28 7.64 1.32
N ASN A 483 3.50 8.44 2.05
CA ASN A 483 2.07 8.25 2.18
C ASN A 483 1.37 8.40 0.83
N THR A 484 1.68 9.46 0.08
CA THR A 484 1.10 9.71 -1.25
C THR A 484 1.49 8.62 -2.27
N LEU A 485 2.72 8.11 -2.17
CA LEU A 485 3.19 7.00 -3.01
C LEU A 485 2.37 5.73 -2.74
N ILE A 486 2.22 5.38 -1.46
CA ILE A 486 1.46 4.21 -1.03
C ILE A 486 -0.02 4.36 -1.33
N GLU A 487 -0.60 5.55 -1.17
CA GLU A 487 -1.99 5.85 -1.59
C GLU A 487 -2.19 5.59 -3.07
N SER A 488 -1.26 6.04 -3.92
CA SER A 488 -1.31 5.81 -5.37
C SER A 488 -1.21 4.32 -5.70
N PHE A 489 -0.35 3.58 -5.00
CA PHE A 489 -0.19 2.14 -5.19
C PHE A 489 -1.39 1.33 -4.68
N ALA A 490 -2.05 1.78 -3.62
CA ALA A 490 -3.23 1.12 -3.07
C ALA A 490 -4.45 1.21 -4.01
N GLN A 491 -4.48 2.22 -4.89
CA GLN A 491 -5.56 2.41 -5.87
C GLN A 491 -5.49 1.44 -7.06
N ILE A 492 -4.34 0.82 -7.33
CA ILE A 492 -4.20 -0.18 -8.41
C ILE A 492 -4.38 -1.62 -7.93
N ASP A 493 -4.32 -2.58 -8.86
CA ASP A 493 -4.28 -4.00 -8.54
C ASP A 493 -2.93 -4.36 -7.87
N ILE A 494 -3.00 -4.74 -6.60
CA ILE A 494 -1.83 -5.12 -5.78
C ILE A 494 -1.09 -6.30 -6.41
N THR A 495 -1.80 -7.21 -7.08
CA THR A 495 -1.15 -8.35 -7.77
C THR A 495 -0.23 -7.86 -8.87
N VAL A 496 -0.68 -6.87 -9.64
CA VAL A 496 0.11 -6.24 -10.72
C VAL A 496 1.31 -5.48 -10.15
N LEU A 497 1.13 -4.79 -9.02
CA LEU A 497 2.23 -4.12 -8.32
C LEU A 497 3.31 -5.12 -7.86
N LEU A 498 2.89 -6.25 -7.30
CA LEU A 498 3.78 -7.26 -6.73
C LEU A 498 4.48 -8.15 -7.79
N ASP A 499 4.04 -8.10 -9.05
CA ASP A 499 4.71 -8.77 -10.16
C ASP A 499 6.08 -8.14 -10.50
N SER A 500 6.32 -6.88 -10.14
CA SER A 500 7.63 -6.22 -10.28
C SER A 500 8.57 -6.66 -9.16
N GLU A 501 9.71 -7.27 -9.53
CA GLU A 501 10.67 -7.74 -8.55
C GLU A 501 11.42 -6.58 -7.89
N LEU A 502 11.76 -5.53 -8.65
CA LEU A 502 12.47 -4.35 -8.13
C LEU A 502 11.59 -3.49 -7.25
N LEU A 503 10.36 -3.18 -7.68
CA LEU A 503 9.45 -2.36 -6.88
C LEU A 503 9.07 -3.08 -5.59
N THR A 504 8.84 -4.39 -5.66
CA THR A 504 8.59 -5.21 -4.47
C THR A 504 9.80 -5.20 -3.54
N SER A 505 11.03 -5.35 -4.05
CA SER A 505 12.25 -5.26 -3.21
C SER A 505 12.40 -3.87 -2.58
N ALA A 506 12.15 -2.81 -3.35
CA ALA A 506 12.20 -1.44 -2.85
C ALA A 506 11.20 -1.20 -1.72
N LEU A 507 9.95 -1.60 -1.92
CA LEU A 507 8.91 -1.51 -0.89
C LEU A 507 9.29 -2.30 0.36
N ILE A 508 9.81 -3.52 0.21
CA ILE A 508 10.28 -4.32 1.35
C ILE A 508 11.38 -3.59 2.12
N ASN A 509 12.42 -3.10 1.43
CA ASN A 509 13.55 -2.43 2.08
C ASN A 509 13.15 -1.13 2.79
N ILE A 510 12.20 -0.39 2.21
CA ILE A 510 11.64 0.82 2.82
C ILE A 510 10.82 0.45 4.07
N LEU A 511 9.88 -0.48 3.93
CA LEU A 511 8.99 -0.91 5.01
C LEU A 511 9.69 -1.69 6.12
N SER A 512 10.82 -2.34 5.83
CA SER A 512 11.65 -3.01 6.82
C SER A 512 12.57 -2.07 7.60
N GLN A 513 12.51 -0.76 7.32
CA GLN A 513 13.37 0.27 7.92
C GLN A 513 14.87 0.01 7.67
N GLU A 514 15.21 -0.64 6.56
CA GLU A 514 16.61 -0.83 6.14
C GLU A 514 17.15 0.39 5.38
N THR A 515 16.28 1.36 5.09
CA THR A 515 16.59 2.61 4.39
C THR A 515 16.31 3.83 5.26
N ASP A 516 17.02 4.94 5.05
CA ASP A 516 16.82 6.23 5.75
C ASP A 516 15.61 7.03 5.21
N VAL A 517 14.51 6.38 4.82
CA VAL A 517 13.30 7.06 4.31
C VAL A 517 12.47 7.57 5.48
N GLU A 518 12.21 8.88 5.51
CA GLU A 518 11.30 9.49 6.49
C GLU A 518 9.85 9.03 6.26
N GLY A 519 9.08 8.82 7.34
CA GLY A 519 7.65 8.52 7.28
C GLY A 519 7.26 7.04 7.44
N VAL A 520 8.21 6.12 7.62
CA VAL A 520 7.95 4.69 7.91
C VAL A 520 8.17 4.28 9.37
N ASP A 521 8.65 5.20 10.21
CA ASP A 521 9.02 4.94 11.61
C ASP A 521 7.84 4.56 12.50
N PHE A 522 6.60 4.87 12.10
CA PHE A 522 5.40 4.53 12.86
C PHE A 522 5.07 3.02 12.78
N LEU A 523 5.57 2.30 11.77
CA LEU A 523 5.34 0.86 11.65
C LEU A 523 6.21 0.10 12.64
N THR A 524 5.59 -0.80 13.41
CA THR A 524 6.33 -1.80 14.18
C THR A 524 6.50 -3.05 13.32
N VAL A 525 7.75 -3.39 12.97
CA VAL A 525 8.06 -4.54 12.10
C VAL A 525 8.50 -5.76 12.95
N PRO A 526 7.69 -6.83 13.04
CA PRO A 526 8.09 -8.06 13.72
C PRO A 526 9.31 -8.76 13.12
N GLN A 527 9.93 -9.66 13.88
CA GLN A 527 11.02 -10.48 13.38
C GLN A 527 10.51 -11.67 12.56
N ASN A 528 11.33 -12.14 11.60
CA ASN A 528 11.08 -13.31 10.75
C ASN A 528 9.82 -13.22 9.86
N ILE A 529 9.53 -12.03 9.33
CA ILE A 529 8.42 -11.81 8.40
C ILE A 529 8.69 -12.52 7.08
N THR A 530 7.66 -13.17 6.55
CA THR A 530 7.65 -13.64 5.16
C THR A 530 7.02 -12.56 4.29
N TRP A 531 7.85 -11.69 3.73
CA TRP A 531 7.40 -10.52 2.98
C TRP A 531 6.66 -10.85 1.68
N ARG A 532 7.23 -11.75 0.88
CA ARG A 532 6.75 -12.08 -0.46
C ARG A 532 5.73 -13.20 -0.43
N SER A 533 4.69 -13.06 -1.26
CA SER A 533 3.71 -14.11 -1.49
C SER A 533 4.33 -15.32 -2.19
N THR A 534 3.83 -16.50 -1.86
CA THR A 534 4.18 -17.77 -2.49
C THR A 534 2.92 -18.46 -2.97
N GLU A 535 3.04 -19.51 -3.78
CA GLU A 535 1.87 -20.30 -4.23
C GLU A 535 1.00 -20.89 -3.10
N LEU A 536 1.54 -20.98 -1.87
CA LEU A 536 0.88 -21.62 -0.73
C LEU A 536 0.48 -20.64 0.37
N GLN A 537 1.03 -19.43 0.37
CA GLN A 537 0.85 -18.46 1.45
C GLN A 537 1.02 -17.04 0.92
N THR A 538 0.04 -16.18 1.23
CA THR A 538 0.11 -14.74 1.03
C THR A 538 1.18 -14.13 1.93
N GLY A 539 2.03 -13.29 1.34
CA GLY A 539 3.11 -12.60 2.03
C GLY A 539 2.60 -11.38 2.78
N GLU A 540 3.40 -10.92 3.74
CA GLU A 540 3.05 -9.78 4.59
C GLU A 540 2.90 -8.47 3.81
N LEU A 541 3.68 -8.26 2.74
CA LEU A 541 3.56 -7.06 1.93
C LEU A 541 2.19 -6.96 1.26
N GLU A 542 1.65 -8.08 0.78
CA GLU A 542 0.31 -8.12 0.17
C GLU A 542 -0.76 -7.81 1.21
N TYR A 543 -0.68 -8.41 2.42
CA TYR A 543 -1.60 -8.12 3.51
C TYR A 543 -1.56 -6.64 3.93
N LEU A 544 -0.36 -6.05 4.03
CA LEU A 544 -0.19 -4.66 4.40
C LEU A 544 -0.79 -3.72 3.34
N LEU A 545 -0.53 -3.96 2.06
CA LEU A 545 -1.09 -3.15 0.97
C LEU A 545 -2.62 -3.27 0.90
N VAL A 546 -3.18 -4.46 1.14
CA VAL A 546 -4.63 -4.67 1.22
C VAL A 546 -5.23 -3.93 2.42
N ALA A 547 -4.57 -3.97 3.58
CA ALA A 547 -4.98 -3.23 4.77
C ALA A 547 -5.02 -1.72 4.49
N ILE A 548 -3.95 -1.17 3.92
CA ILE A 548 -3.85 0.26 3.58
C ILE A 548 -4.90 0.66 2.55
N LYS A 549 -5.12 -0.15 1.52
CA LYS A 549 -6.18 0.06 0.53
C LYS A 549 -7.56 0.17 1.20
N ASN A 550 -7.87 -0.71 2.15
CA ASN A 550 -9.16 -0.70 2.83
C ASN A 550 -9.29 0.50 3.79
N ILE A 551 -8.20 0.92 4.44
CA ILE A 551 -8.17 2.17 5.24
C ILE A 551 -8.51 3.38 4.36
N ILE A 552 -7.87 3.51 3.19
CA ILE A 552 -8.11 4.63 2.26
C ILE A 552 -9.57 4.67 1.80
N ILE A 553 -10.16 3.50 1.51
CA ILE A 553 -11.55 3.39 1.06
C ILE A 553 -12.53 3.84 2.15
N ASP A 554 -12.29 3.47 3.41
CA ASP A 554 -13.18 3.79 4.53
C ASP A 554 -13.00 5.21 5.06
N ASN A 555 -11.80 5.80 4.98
CA ASN A 555 -11.45 7.09 5.60
C ASN A 555 -11.21 8.26 4.60
N ASP A 556 -11.42 8.07 3.30
CA ASP A 556 -11.20 9.09 2.24
C ASP A 556 -9.77 9.69 2.27
N GLY A 557 -8.78 8.83 2.51
CA GLY A 557 -7.36 9.20 2.59
C GLY A 557 -6.55 8.32 3.55
N LEU A 558 -5.23 8.49 3.54
CA LEU A 558 -4.30 7.79 4.42
C LEU A 558 -3.56 8.78 5.33
N ASP A 559 -3.84 8.71 6.63
CA ASP A 559 -3.06 9.42 7.66
C ASP A 559 -2.44 8.40 8.61
N LEU A 560 -1.27 7.89 8.21
CA LEU A 560 -0.53 6.88 8.99
C LEU A 560 0.22 7.49 10.18
N GLU A 561 0.54 8.78 10.13
CA GLU A 561 1.23 9.46 11.23
C GLU A 561 0.33 9.64 12.45
N ASN A 562 -0.99 9.76 12.23
CA ASN A 562 -2.01 9.85 13.28
C ASN A 562 -2.87 8.57 13.36
N PHE A 563 -2.31 7.40 13.03
CA PHE A 563 -3.03 6.14 13.14
C PHE A 563 -3.19 5.70 14.60
N ASP A 564 -4.27 6.14 15.23
CA ASP A 564 -4.58 5.92 16.64
C ASP A 564 -5.93 5.16 16.82
N MET A 565 -6.40 5.08 18.07
CA MET A 565 -7.68 4.44 18.39
C MET A 565 -8.90 5.20 17.86
N ASP A 566 -8.82 6.54 17.69
CA ASP A 566 -9.88 7.34 17.04
C ASP A 566 -10.10 6.85 15.62
N VAL A 567 -8.99 6.69 14.87
CA VAL A 567 -9.05 6.17 13.50
C VAL A 567 -9.59 4.75 13.50
N LEU A 568 -9.03 3.85 14.32
CA LEU A 568 -9.43 2.43 14.34
C LEU A 568 -10.91 2.20 14.64
N THR A 569 -11.49 2.93 15.59
CA THR A 569 -12.91 2.79 15.98
C THR A 569 -13.87 3.41 14.97
N SER A 570 -13.38 4.26 14.06
CA SER A 570 -14.19 4.83 12.97
C SER A 570 -14.31 3.94 11.73
N LEU A 571 -13.50 2.89 11.63
CA LEU A 571 -13.42 1.99 10.47
C LEU A 571 -14.51 0.91 10.49
N SER A 572 -14.85 0.36 9.31
CA SER A 572 -15.79 -0.75 9.25
C SER A 572 -15.18 -2.06 9.78
N GLU A 573 -16.02 -2.95 10.30
CA GLU A 573 -15.60 -4.29 10.77
C GLU A 573 -14.83 -5.07 9.69
N THR A 574 -15.20 -4.92 8.41
CA THR A 574 -14.49 -5.55 7.28
C THR A 574 -13.08 -5.00 7.06
N THR A 575 -12.90 -3.70 7.29
CA THR A 575 -11.61 -3.04 7.17
C THR A 575 -10.73 -3.40 8.36
N ILE A 576 -11.28 -3.41 9.58
CA ILE A 576 -10.59 -3.88 10.78
C ILE A 576 -10.11 -5.32 10.57
N ASP A 577 -10.96 -6.23 10.09
CA ASP A 577 -10.56 -7.64 9.85
C ASP A 577 -9.38 -7.75 8.87
N SER A 578 -9.36 -6.92 7.82
CA SER A 578 -8.29 -6.87 6.82
C SER A 578 -7.00 -6.28 7.37
N ILE A 579 -7.09 -5.23 8.20
CA ILE A 579 -5.95 -4.65 8.90
C ILE A 579 -5.34 -5.69 9.83
N LEU A 580 -6.18 -6.41 10.58
CA LEU A 580 -5.74 -7.44 11.51
C LEU A 580 -5.23 -8.71 10.83
N ASP A 581 -5.38 -8.88 9.51
CA ASP A 581 -4.69 -9.95 8.77
C ASP A 581 -3.20 -9.66 8.60
N SER A 582 -2.81 -8.39 8.43
CA SER A 582 -1.40 -7.97 8.40
C SER A 582 -0.76 -8.09 9.78
N TYR A 583 0.35 -8.83 9.87
CA TYR A 583 1.10 -8.97 11.10
C TYR A 583 1.82 -7.68 11.52
N ILE A 584 2.31 -6.90 10.54
CA ILE A 584 2.90 -5.58 10.79
C ILE A 584 1.84 -4.67 11.41
N MET A 585 0.64 -4.59 10.82
CA MET A 585 -0.43 -3.77 11.37
C MET A 585 -0.87 -4.24 12.76
N ARG A 586 -0.99 -5.56 13.01
CA ARG A 586 -1.26 -6.06 14.37
C ARG A 586 -0.18 -5.65 15.38
N ALA A 587 1.09 -5.69 14.98
CA ALA A 587 2.20 -5.29 15.83
C ALA A 587 2.19 -3.79 16.11
N THR A 588 1.95 -2.96 15.08
CA THR A 588 1.77 -1.50 15.22
C THR A 588 0.61 -1.18 16.17
N ILE A 589 -0.57 -1.77 15.94
CA ILE A 589 -1.74 -1.59 16.83
C ILE A 589 -1.46 -2.07 18.25
N THR A 590 -0.70 -3.16 18.41
CA THR A 590 -0.30 -3.62 19.76
C THR A 590 0.55 -2.57 20.46
N THR A 591 1.48 -1.92 19.76
CA THR A 591 2.29 -0.82 20.31
C THR A 591 1.39 0.35 20.73
N GLU A 592 0.45 0.76 19.87
CA GLU A 592 -0.49 1.86 20.17
C GLU A 592 -1.39 1.53 21.37
N ILE A 593 -1.96 0.33 21.42
CA ILE A 593 -2.80 -0.11 22.55
C ILE A 593 -1.99 -0.20 23.85
N ASN A 594 -0.73 -0.62 23.79
CA ASN A 594 0.13 -0.65 24.99
C ASN A 594 0.51 0.75 25.48
N ALA A 595 0.39 1.76 24.61
CA ALA A 595 0.55 3.16 24.97
C ALA A 595 -0.76 3.81 25.46
N LEU A 596 -1.91 3.13 25.31
CA LEU A 596 -3.21 3.62 25.74
C LEU A 596 -3.28 3.75 27.26
N GLU A 597 -3.68 4.93 27.75
CA GLU A 597 -3.92 5.19 29.17
C GLU A 597 -5.43 5.08 29.46
N LEU A 598 -5.84 4.08 30.26
CA LEU A 598 -7.24 3.90 30.68
C LEU A 598 -7.55 4.67 31.98
N GLY A 599 -7.22 5.95 32.02
CA GLY A 599 -7.35 6.77 33.23
C GLY A 599 -6.52 6.24 34.41
N ASP A 600 -7.19 5.89 35.51
CA ASP A 600 -6.55 5.29 36.70
C ASP A 600 -6.36 3.76 36.59
N SER A 601 -6.93 3.14 35.55
CA SER A 601 -6.88 1.70 35.32
C SER A 601 -5.62 1.29 34.55
N ILE A 602 -4.99 0.19 34.96
CA ILE A 602 -3.85 -0.39 34.24
C ILE A 602 -4.36 -1.57 33.42
N LEU A 603 -4.10 -1.56 32.11
CA LEU A 603 -4.44 -2.67 31.22
C LEU A 603 -3.73 -3.95 31.68
N VAL A 604 -4.51 -5.00 31.95
CA VAL A 604 -3.98 -6.33 32.30
C VAL A 604 -4.05 -7.23 31.07
N ILE A 605 -2.90 -7.78 30.68
CA ILE A 605 -2.74 -8.54 29.44
C ILE A 605 -2.51 -10.02 29.76
N PRO A 606 -3.49 -10.91 29.52
CA PRO A 606 -3.29 -12.35 29.71
C PRO A 606 -2.34 -12.92 28.66
N ASP A 607 -1.41 -13.79 29.07
CA ASP A 607 -0.38 -14.40 28.20
C ASP A 607 -0.98 -15.08 26.94
N GLU A 608 -2.16 -15.69 27.07
CA GLU A 608 -2.83 -16.38 25.95
C GLU A 608 -3.38 -15.45 24.86
N THR A 609 -3.45 -14.15 25.13
CA THR A 609 -3.86 -13.14 24.13
C THR A 609 -2.70 -12.74 23.21
N LEU A 610 -1.48 -13.09 23.61
CA LEU A 610 -0.24 -12.77 22.93
C LEU A 610 0.28 -13.94 22.08
N ASP A 611 1.01 -13.61 21.02
CA ASP A 611 1.76 -14.57 20.24
C ASP A 611 3.20 -14.78 20.77
N SER A 612 4.00 -15.57 20.05
CA SER A 612 5.38 -15.88 20.45
C SER A 612 6.35 -14.68 20.51
N GLN A 613 5.97 -13.53 19.94
CA GLN A 613 6.75 -12.29 19.93
C GLN A 613 6.16 -11.21 20.86
N ASN A 614 5.14 -11.55 21.65
CA ASN A 614 4.39 -10.64 22.53
C ASN A 614 3.54 -9.60 21.78
N TYR A 615 3.08 -9.91 20.58
CA TYR A 615 2.04 -9.10 19.92
C TYR A 615 0.66 -9.74 20.12
N TYR A 616 -0.39 -8.93 20.14
CA TYR A 616 -1.74 -9.44 20.31
C TYR A 616 -2.16 -10.30 19.10
N SER A 617 -2.81 -11.43 19.38
CA SER A 617 -3.43 -12.26 18.35
C SER A 617 -4.57 -11.51 17.64
N LYS A 618 -4.87 -11.90 16.38
CA LYS A 618 -5.99 -11.31 15.61
C LYS A 618 -7.30 -11.32 16.40
N THR A 619 -7.65 -12.44 17.02
CA THR A 619 -8.88 -12.55 17.83
C THR A 619 -8.86 -11.66 19.06
N ALA A 620 -7.71 -11.55 19.75
CA ALA A 620 -7.58 -10.68 20.90
C ALA A 620 -7.74 -9.20 20.53
N LEU A 621 -7.09 -8.75 19.46
CA LEU A 621 -7.23 -7.37 18.95
C LEU A 621 -8.66 -7.07 18.53
N ASN A 622 -9.29 -7.96 17.76
CA ASN A 622 -10.66 -7.75 17.30
C ASN A 622 -11.64 -7.57 18.48
N ASN A 623 -11.56 -8.46 19.48
CA ASN A 623 -12.43 -8.34 20.65
C ASN A 623 -12.11 -7.10 21.49
N LEU A 624 -10.84 -6.70 21.59
CA LEU A 624 -10.46 -5.50 22.32
C LEU A 624 -10.90 -4.22 21.60
N ILE A 625 -10.74 -4.12 20.28
CA ILE A 625 -11.20 -2.98 19.49
C ILE A 625 -12.71 -2.83 19.63
N ASN A 626 -13.49 -3.91 19.49
CA ASN A 626 -14.94 -3.88 19.68
C ASN A 626 -15.34 -3.47 21.11
N ALA A 627 -14.56 -3.89 22.12
CA ALA A 627 -14.81 -3.48 23.49
C ALA A 627 -14.48 -1.99 23.71
N ILE A 628 -13.39 -1.49 23.12
CA ILE A 628 -12.99 -0.08 23.15
C ILE A 628 -14.02 0.80 22.44
N GLU A 629 -14.51 0.40 21.26
CA GLU A 629 -15.54 1.14 20.51
C GLU A 629 -16.79 1.42 21.36
N LEU A 630 -17.17 0.50 22.25
CA LEU A 630 -18.31 0.69 23.15
C LEU A 630 -18.07 1.69 24.28
N ILE A 631 -16.83 1.78 24.79
CA ILE A 631 -16.46 2.65 25.91
C ILE A 631 -15.72 3.90 25.45
N TYR A 632 -15.63 4.12 24.14
CA TYR A 632 -14.70 5.05 23.53
C TYR A 632 -14.88 6.49 24.04
N ASP A 633 -16.13 6.96 24.09
CA ASP A 633 -16.47 8.31 24.56
C ASP A 633 -16.01 8.59 26.00
N ASP A 634 -15.78 7.55 26.80
CA ASP A 634 -15.40 7.63 28.22
C ASP A 634 -14.08 6.89 28.54
N ILE A 635 -13.27 6.55 27.52
CA ILE A 635 -12.10 5.66 27.68
C ILE A 635 -11.04 6.22 28.64
N ASP A 636 -10.81 7.54 28.61
CA ASP A 636 -9.89 8.25 29.52
C ASP A 636 -10.38 8.25 30.98
N ASN A 637 -11.68 8.01 31.18
CA ASN A 637 -12.33 7.93 32.49
C ASN A 637 -12.82 6.50 32.80
N PHE A 638 -12.26 5.50 32.13
CA PHE A 638 -12.64 4.10 32.34
C PHE A 638 -12.46 3.72 33.81
N SER A 639 -13.55 3.25 34.42
CA SER A 639 -13.62 2.82 35.80
C SER A 639 -14.76 1.82 35.98
N LEU A 640 -14.77 1.09 37.09
CA LEU A 640 -15.90 0.22 37.46
C LEU A 640 -17.24 0.97 37.51
N ASP A 641 -17.25 2.25 37.92
CA ASP A 641 -18.46 3.07 37.98
C ASP A 641 -19.04 3.33 36.58
N THR A 642 -18.17 3.52 35.58
CA THR A 642 -18.57 3.63 34.17
C THR A 642 -19.28 2.35 33.73
N LEU A 643 -18.79 1.17 34.15
CA LEU A 643 -19.40 -0.12 33.83
C LEU A 643 -20.76 -0.30 34.48
N PHE A 644 -20.95 0.15 35.72
CA PHE A 644 -22.24 0.04 36.42
C PHE A 644 -23.33 0.91 35.77
N ALA A 645 -22.94 1.98 35.07
CA ALA A 645 -23.88 2.83 34.35
C ALA A 645 -24.28 2.32 32.95
N MET A 646 -23.59 1.29 32.42
CA MET A 646 -23.84 0.72 31.08
C MET A 646 -25.11 -0.13 31.00
N ASP A 647 -25.66 -0.30 29.79
CA ASP A 647 -26.79 -1.20 29.59
C ASP A 647 -26.33 -2.66 29.65
N SER A 648 -27.12 -3.50 30.33
CA SER A 648 -26.81 -4.93 30.50
C SER A 648 -26.58 -5.70 29.18
N SER A 649 -27.13 -5.23 28.06
CA SER A 649 -26.91 -5.83 26.74
C SER A 649 -25.55 -5.51 26.12
N GLU A 650 -24.85 -4.47 26.60
CA GLU A 650 -23.52 -4.06 26.13
C GLU A 650 -22.41 -4.91 26.77
N TYR A 651 -22.66 -5.48 27.95
CA TYR A 651 -21.72 -6.36 28.65
C TYR A 651 -21.32 -7.59 27.84
N ASP A 652 -22.21 -8.12 27.00
CA ASP A 652 -21.91 -9.27 26.16
C ASP A 652 -20.82 -8.97 25.13
N VAL A 653 -20.75 -7.75 24.61
CA VAL A 653 -19.70 -7.37 23.64
C VAL A 653 -18.44 -6.96 24.39
N LEU A 654 -18.58 -6.14 25.44
CA LEU A 654 -17.46 -5.65 26.25
C LEU A 654 -16.61 -6.80 26.84
N PHE A 655 -17.27 -7.76 27.50
CA PHE A 655 -16.58 -8.85 28.18
C PHE A 655 -16.24 -10.03 27.27
N GLU A 656 -16.46 -9.92 25.95
CA GLU A 656 -15.85 -10.83 24.99
C GLU A 656 -14.33 -10.60 24.89
N SER A 657 -13.86 -9.39 25.21
CA SER A 657 -12.44 -9.09 25.35
C SER A 657 -11.88 -9.69 26.64
N LYS A 658 -10.96 -10.64 26.51
CA LYS A 658 -10.21 -11.22 27.64
C LYS A 658 -9.33 -10.18 28.35
N ILE A 659 -8.82 -9.19 27.62
CA ILE A 659 -8.00 -8.11 28.16
C ILE A 659 -8.87 -7.22 29.05
N ILE A 660 -10.06 -6.81 28.60
CA ILE A 660 -10.99 -6.04 29.43
C ILE A 660 -11.45 -6.86 30.65
N ARG A 661 -11.79 -8.14 30.47
CA ARG A 661 -12.15 -9.00 31.62
C ARG A 661 -11.03 -9.12 32.65
N ALA A 662 -9.77 -9.24 32.22
CA ALA A 662 -8.62 -9.29 33.12
C ALA A 662 -8.39 -7.96 33.83
N THR A 663 -8.48 -6.84 33.11
CA THR A 663 -8.38 -5.49 33.70
C THR A 663 -9.46 -5.31 34.78
N VAL A 664 -10.73 -5.58 34.46
CA VAL A 664 -11.85 -5.46 35.40
C VAL A 664 -11.74 -6.44 36.56
N THR A 665 -11.28 -7.68 36.33
CA THR A 665 -11.05 -8.65 37.42
C THR A 665 -9.98 -8.14 38.38
N SER A 666 -8.87 -7.61 37.86
CA SER A 666 -7.82 -7.01 38.69
C SER A 666 -8.33 -5.80 39.48
N GLU A 667 -9.19 -4.96 38.91
CA GLU A 667 -9.81 -3.87 39.65
C GLU A 667 -10.71 -4.38 40.78
N LEU A 668 -11.54 -5.39 40.49
CA LEU A 668 -12.43 -6.01 41.49
C LEU A 668 -11.66 -6.67 42.64
N GLU A 669 -10.52 -7.31 42.36
CA GLU A 669 -9.66 -7.91 43.39
C GLU A 669 -9.02 -6.87 44.32
N ASN A 670 -8.82 -5.65 43.83
CA ASN A 670 -8.24 -4.55 44.58
C ASN A 670 -9.30 -3.59 45.15
N LEU A 671 -10.58 -3.89 44.96
CA LEU A 671 -11.68 -3.06 45.40
C LEU A 671 -11.81 -3.03 46.93
N ASP A 672 -11.74 -1.83 47.52
CA ASP A 672 -11.94 -1.61 48.95
C ASP A 672 -13.39 -1.23 49.25
N LEU A 673 -14.15 -2.14 49.85
CA LEU A 673 -15.53 -1.91 50.33
C LEU A 673 -15.57 -1.42 51.79
N GLY A 674 -14.44 -0.92 52.32
CA GLY A 674 -14.31 -0.36 53.65
C GLY A 674 -14.33 -1.43 54.76
N SER A 675 -15.52 -1.78 55.27
CA SER A 675 -15.66 -2.75 56.37
C SER A 675 -15.88 -4.19 55.90
N PHE A 676 -16.09 -4.38 54.60
CA PHE A 676 -16.33 -5.68 53.98
C PHE A 676 -15.24 -5.97 52.96
N THR A 677 -15.01 -7.25 52.67
CA THR A 677 -14.09 -7.69 51.63
C THR A 677 -14.89 -8.44 50.58
N LEU A 678 -14.64 -8.15 49.30
CA LEU A 678 -15.24 -8.89 48.21
C LEU A 678 -14.72 -10.33 48.23
N ILE A 679 -15.62 -11.31 48.27
CA ILE A 679 -15.27 -12.73 48.27
C ILE A 679 -15.45 -13.29 46.87
N ILE A 680 -14.34 -13.62 46.21
CA ILE A 680 -14.34 -14.20 44.87
C ILE A 680 -14.05 -15.70 44.98
N PRO A 681 -15.02 -16.59 44.70
CA PRO A 681 -14.78 -18.03 44.75
C PRO A 681 -13.87 -18.50 43.61
N ASP A 682 -12.91 -19.39 43.88
CA ASP A 682 -11.95 -19.86 42.86
C ASP A 682 -12.63 -20.49 41.62
N ASN A 683 -13.85 -21.01 41.76
CA ASN A 683 -14.61 -21.62 40.66
C ASN A 683 -15.29 -20.62 39.70
N THR A 684 -15.15 -19.31 39.94
CA THR A 684 -15.61 -18.25 39.05
C THR A 684 -14.55 -17.80 38.06
N TYR A 685 -13.29 -18.20 38.25
CA TYR A 685 -12.20 -17.91 37.33
C TYR A 685 -12.24 -18.86 36.11
N GLU A 686 -12.13 -18.27 34.91
CA GLU A 686 -11.86 -19.05 33.69
C GLU A 686 -10.38 -19.45 33.64
N ASN A 687 -9.52 -18.53 34.08
CA ASN A 687 -8.09 -18.70 34.31
C ASN A 687 -7.64 -17.79 35.47
N ASP A 688 -6.42 -17.96 35.97
CA ASP A 688 -5.84 -17.20 37.10
C ASP A 688 -5.88 -15.67 36.91
N ASP A 689 -6.02 -15.17 35.67
CA ASP A 689 -6.00 -13.74 35.37
C ASP A 689 -7.40 -13.09 35.29
N TYR A 690 -8.48 -13.86 35.10
CA TYR A 690 -9.82 -13.28 34.86
C TYR A 690 -11.01 -14.22 35.10
N LEU A 691 -12.16 -13.60 35.41
CA LEU A 691 -13.43 -14.28 35.65
C LEU A 691 -14.12 -14.78 34.36
N TYR A 692 -14.93 -15.83 34.49
CA TYR A 692 -15.84 -16.24 33.42
C TYR A 692 -16.74 -15.08 33.01
N LYS A 693 -16.97 -14.96 31.69
CA LYS A 693 -17.82 -13.91 31.11
C LYS A 693 -19.21 -13.87 31.75
N ASN A 694 -19.85 -15.01 31.97
CA ASN A 694 -21.18 -15.02 32.58
C ASN A 694 -21.16 -14.53 34.03
N GLU A 695 -20.12 -14.87 34.81
CA GLU A 695 -20.02 -14.39 36.20
C GLU A 695 -19.81 -12.88 36.25
N ILE A 696 -18.93 -12.31 35.41
CA ILE A 696 -18.69 -10.87 35.44
C ILE A 696 -19.95 -10.08 35.03
N VAL A 697 -20.70 -10.58 34.04
CA VAL A 697 -22.00 -10.01 33.65
C VAL A 697 -23.01 -10.10 34.81
N GLU A 698 -23.11 -11.26 35.45
CA GLU A 698 -23.99 -11.49 36.61
C GLU A 698 -23.60 -10.57 37.77
N LEU A 699 -22.29 -10.37 38.03
CA LEU A 699 -21.77 -9.48 39.06
C LEU A 699 -22.13 -8.01 38.77
N MET A 700 -21.87 -7.52 37.56
CA MET A 700 -22.21 -6.14 37.17
C MET A 700 -23.72 -5.88 37.28
N THR A 701 -24.53 -6.82 36.79
CA THR A 701 -26.00 -6.76 36.91
C THR A 701 -26.44 -6.80 38.37
N SER A 702 -25.81 -7.62 39.19
CA SER A 702 -26.09 -7.70 40.63
C SER A 702 -25.78 -6.39 41.34
N ILE A 703 -24.70 -5.71 40.96
CA ILE A 703 -24.32 -4.40 41.52
C ILE A 703 -25.34 -3.32 41.14
N GLN A 704 -25.79 -3.28 39.87
CA GLN A 704 -26.83 -2.35 39.42
C GLN A 704 -28.15 -2.46 40.21
N VAL A 705 -28.46 -3.62 40.79
CA VAL A 705 -29.65 -3.81 41.64
C VAL A 705 -29.53 -3.09 42.98
N ILE A 706 -28.33 -3.01 43.54
CA ILE A 706 -28.08 -2.54 44.92
C ILE A 706 -27.50 -1.13 44.99
N SER A 707 -26.77 -0.70 43.97
CA SER A 707 -26.16 0.63 43.93
C SER A 707 -25.74 1.03 42.53
N ASP A 708 -25.75 2.34 42.26
CA ASP A 708 -25.11 2.92 41.08
C ASP A 708 -23.56 2.98 41.26
N ASP A 709 -23.05 2.72 42.47
CA ASP A 709 -21.63 2.76 42.86
C ASP A 709 -21.34 1.67 43.91
N ILE A 710 -20.50 0.70 43.58
CA ILE A 710 -20.17 -0.43 44.46
C ILE A 710 -19.47 -0.01 45.75
N SER A 711 -18.71 1.09 45.75
CA SER A 711 -18.00 1.58 46.93
C SER A 711 -18.97 2.09 48.01
N THR A 712 -20.19 2.43 47.61
CA THR A 712 -21.28 2.82 48.51
C THR A 712 -22.16 1.65 48.94
N PHE A 713 -21.84 0.43 48.52
CA PHE A 713 -22.60 -0.76 48.89
C PHE A 713 -22.73 -0.86 50.41
N SER A 714 -23.99 -0.92 50.85
CA SER A 714 -24.36 -1.21 52.23
C SER A 714 -25.30 -2.40 52.23
N ILE A 715 -25.09 -3.31 53.16
CA ILE A 715 -25.98 -4.46 53.34
C ILE A 715 -27.41 -4.03 53.73
N GLU A 716 -27.59 -2.77 54.18
CA GLU A 716 -28.91 -2.19 54.45
C GLU A 716 -29.77 -2.05 53.18
N THR A 717 -29.15 -1.94 51.99
CA THR A 717 -29.87 -1.86 50.70
C THR A 717 -30.69 -3.12 50.40
N LEU A 718 -30.23 -4.27 50.91
CA LEU A 718 -30.91 -5.56 50.73
C LEU A 718 -32.31 -5.57 51.33
N TYR A 719 -32.58 -4.71 52.32
CA TYR A 719 -33.86 -4.67 53.02
C TYR A 719 -35.00 -4.11 52.17
N THR A 720 -34.67 -3.38 51.11
CA THR A 720 -35.66 -2.72 50.26
C THR A 720 -35.97 -3.48 48.97
N LEU A 721 -35.23 -4.56 48.70
CA LEU A 721 -35.34 -5.31 47.45
C LEU A 721 -36.60 -6.19 47.40
N THR A 722 -37.17 -6.30 46.20
CA THR A 722 -38.23 -7.24 45.85
C THR A 722 -37.71 -8.66 45.70
N ASP A 723 -38.62 -9.64 45.63
CA ASP A 723 -38.26 -11.04 45.43
C ASP A 723 -37.49 -11.29 44.13
N GLN A 724 -37.81 -10.56 43.05
CA GLN A 724 -37.11 -10.68 41.77
C GLN A 724 -35.72 -10.05 41.84
N GLU A 725 -35.61 -8.84 42.42
CA GLU A 725 -34.32 -8.17 42.60
C GLU A 725 -33.37 -9.00 43.49
N LEU A 726 -33.89 -9.72 44.48
CA LEU A 726 -33.08 -10.67 45.25
C LEU A 726 -32.64 -11.91 44.43
N ASP A 727 -33.44 -12.37 43.48
CA ASP A 727 -33.00 -13.45 42.56
C ASP A 727 -31.91 -12.95 41.62
N ASP A 728 -32.06 -11.73 41.10
CA ASP A 728 -31.10 -11.12 40.19
C ASP A 728 -29.78 -10.81 40.91
N LEU A 729 -29.83 -10.29 42.14
CA LEU A 729 -28.66 -10.04 42.99
C LEU A 729 -27.88 -11.32 43.34
N LEU A 730 -28.59 -12.41 43.65
CA LEU A 730 -27.99 -13.67 44.07
C LEU A 730 -27.64 -14.58 42.89
N ALA A 731 -27.79 -14.11 41.65
CA ALA A 731 -27.32 -14.80 40.46
C ALA A 731 -25.78 -14.84 40.42
N SER A 732 -25.11 -13.75 40.83
CA SER A 732 -23.65 -13.72 40.98
C SER A 732 -23.19 -14.54 42.17
N LYS A 733 -22.24 -15.45 41.94
CA LYS A 733 -21.60 -16.23 43.01
C LYS A 733 -20.69 -15.36 43.86
N VAL A 734 -20.06 -14.34 43.28
CA VAL A 734 -19.24 -13.37 44.02
C VAL A 734 -20.12 -12.63 45.04
N ILE A 735 -21.30 -12.13 44.63
CA ILE A 735 -22.22 -11.46 45.55
C ILE A 735 -22.82 -12.45 46.57
N GLN A 736 -23.24 -13.65 46.15
CA GLN A 736 -23.74 -14.67 47.07
C GLN A 736 -22.71 -15.00 48.16
N ALA A 737 -21.45 -15.23 47.78
CA ALA A 737 -20.37 -15.54 48.71
C ALA A 737 -20.07 -14.36 49.64
N THR A 738 -20.04 -13.14 49.10
CA THR A 738 -19.78 -11.91 49.88
C THR A 738 -20.88 -11.65 50.90
N VAL A 739 -22.15 -11.71 50.52
CA VAL A 739 -23.28 -11.53 51.46
C VAL A 739 -23.32 -12.67 52.48
N SER A 740 -23.00 -13.91 52.05
CA SER A 740 -22.89 -15.05 52.97
C SER A 740 -21.81 -14.82 54.02
N ASP A 741 -20.62 -14.35 53.65
CA ASP A 741 -19.53 -14.08 54.58
C ASP A 741 -19.92 -13.05 55.64
N ILE A 742 -20.59 -11.96 55.21
CA ILE A 742 -21.10 -10.92 56.13
C ILE A 742 -22.07 -11.50 57.16
N ILE A 743 -23.01 -12.34 56.73
CA ILE A 743 -23.99 -12.97 57.64
C ILE A 743 -23.31 -14.02 58.53
N LEU A 744 -22.41 -14.83 57.97
CA LEU A 744 -21.73 -15.91 58.67
C LEU A 744 -20.74 -15.40 59.71
N ALA A 745 -20.20 -14.18 59.56
CA ALA A 745 -19.32 -13.56 60.55
C ALA A 745 -19.96 -13.46 61.95
N ASN A 746 -21.29 -13.32 62.03
CA ASN A 746 -22.05 -13.22 63.28
C ASN A 746 -22.93 -14.45 63.57
N ALA A 747 -22.90 -15.48 62.71
CA ALA A 747 -23.70 -16.69 62.86
C ALA A 747 -22.92 -17.84 63.50
N VAL A 748 -23.60 -18.66 64.31
CA VAL A 748 -23.02 -19.89 64.88
C VAL A 748 -23.59 -21.15 64.20
N LEU A 749 -22.79 -22.21 64.16
CA LEU A 749 -23.23 -23.53 63.70
C LEU A 749 -24.11 -24.24 64.72
N THR A 750 -23.74 -24.14 66.00
CA THR A 750 -24.46 -24.77 67.12
C THR A 750 -24.46 -23.80 68.30
N PRO A 751 -25.64 -23.39 68.80
CA PRO A 751 -25.71 -22.45 69.91
C PRO A 751 -25.31 -23.10 71.23
N SER A 752 -24.79 -22.30 72.16
CA SER A 752 -24.63 -22.73 73.55
C SER A 752 -25.95 -22.54 74.30
N ALA A 753 -26.20 -23.37 75.32
CA ALA A 753 -27.39 -23.19 76.16
C ALA A 753 -27.39 -21.79 76.80
N GLY A 754 -28.46 -21.02 76.56
CA GLY A 754 -28.64 -19.67 77.10
C GLY A 754 -28.00 -18.51 76.32
N SER A 755 -27.43 -18.74 75.13
CA SER A 755 -26.95 -17.66 74.25
C SER A 755 -28.01 -17.21 73.25
N ILE A 756 -28.19 -15.89 73.08
CA ILE A 756 -28.99 -15.29 72.01
C ILE A 756 -28.06 -15.03 70.84
N VAL A 757 -28.09 -15.91 69.84
CA VAL A 757 -27.18 -15.88 68.69
C VAL A 757 -27.93 -16.32 67.45
N PHE A 758 -27.61 -15.70 66.33
CA PHE A 758 -28.12 -16.13 65.03
C PHE A 758 -27.49 -17.48 64.63
N ILE A 759 -28.32 -18.40 64.12
CA ILE A 759 -27.92 -19.79 63.86
C ILE A 759 -28.06 -20.07 62.38
N VAL A 760 -26.95 -20.38 61.71
CA VAL A 760 -26.97 -20.90 60.33
C VAL A 760 -26.39 -22.31 60.37
N PRO A 761 -27.23 -23.35 60.33
CA PRO A 761 -26.80 -24.74 60.47
C PRO A 761 -26.00 -25.20 59.27
N SER A 762 -25.12 -26.19 59.46
CA SER A 762 -24.25 -26.74 58.41
C SER A 762 -25.01 -27.29 57.18
N ILE A 763 -26.28 -27.64 57.33
CA ILE A 763 -27.09 -28.17 56.22
C ILE A 763 -27.41 -27.10 55.16
N PHE A 764 -27.35 -25.82 55.53
CA PHE A 764 -27.56 -24.69 54.61
C PHE A 764 -26.25 -23.99 54.24
N ARG A 765 -25.10 -24.60 54.54
CA ARG A 765 -23.79 -24.06 54.19
C ARG A 765 -23.16 -24.92 53.09
N GLU A 766 -22.63 -24.26 52.07
CA GLU A 766 -21.91 -24.87 50.96
C GLU A 766 -20.41 -24.59 51.12
N ASN A 767 -19.57 -25.60 50.85
CA ASN A 767 -18.12 -25.40 50.85
C ASN A 767 -17.69 -24.76 49.52
N ILE A 768 -16.89 -23.71 49.61
CA ILE A 768 -16.25 -23.04 48.47
C ILE A 768 -14.74 -22.94 48.69
N GLN A 769 -14.01 -22.59 47.64
CA GLN A 769 -12.60 -22.23 47.75
C GLN A 769 -12.43 -20.75 47.43
N VAL A 770 -11.60 -20.07 48.20
CA VAL A 770 -11.23 -18.66 48.01
C VAL A 770 -9.73 -18.56 48.23
N ASN A 771 -8.99 -18.09 47.23
CA ASN A 771 -7.53 -18.07 47.25
C ASN A 771 -6.92 -19.45 47.57
N ASN A 772 -7.49 -20.52 47.02
CA ASN A 772 -7.15 -21.92 47.29
C ASN A 772 -7.34 -22.38 48.75
N LEU A 773 -8.02 -21.58 49.58
CA LEU A 773 -8.36 -21.90 50.97
C LEU A 773 -9.84 -22.28 51.08
N SER A 774 -10.15 -23.21 51.98
CA SER A 774 -11.54 -23.62 52.23
C SER A 774 -12.30 -22.51 52.95
N ALA A 775 -13.44 -22.12 52.40
CA ALA A 775 -14.40 -21.20 52.99
C ALA A 775 -15.83 -21.79 52.90
N GLU A 776 -16.81 -21.13 53.53
CA GLU A 776 -18.22 -21.53 53.50
C GLU A 776 -19.08 -20.36 52.99
N GLN A 777 -20.12 -20.68 52.23
CA GLN A 777 -21.19 -19.75 51.88
C GLN A 777 -22.55 -20.32 52.28
N ILE A 778 -23.61 -19.51 52.28
CA ILE A 778 -24.98 -19.95 52.53
C ILE A 778 -25.61 -20.36 51.20
N GLU A 779 -26.37 -21.47 51.19
CA GLU A 779 -27.17 -21.88 50.03
C GLU A 779 -28.08 -20.72 49.57
N SER A 780 -28.08 -20.38 48.28
CA SER A 780 -28.77 -19.20 47.74
C SER A 780 -30.26 -19.12 48.15
N THR A 781 -30.98 -20.25 48.15
CA THR A 781 -32.38 -20.30 48.58
C THR A 781 -32.57 -19.96 50.07
N GLU A 782 -31.69 -20.45 50.95
CA GLU A 782 -31.75 -20.13 52.37
C GLU A 782 -31.29 -18.69 52.63
N LEU A 783 -30.25 -18.23 51.93
CA LEU A 783 -29.77 -16.85 52.01
C LEU A 783 -30.89 -15.85 51.68
N LYS A 784 -31.61 -16.07 50.58
CA LYS A 784 -32.80 -15.29 50.22
C LYS A 784 -33.86 -15.33 51.32
N ALA A 785 -34.12 -16.51 51.90
CA ALA A 785 -35.10 -16.66 52.96
C ALA A 785 -34.69 -15.91 54.24
N ILE A 786 -33.40 -15.89 54.59
CA ILE A 786 -32.85 -15.12 55.72
C ILE A 786 -33.07 -13.63 55.51
N ILE A 787 -32.66 -13.09 54.34
CA ILE A 787 -32.84 -11.67 54.01
C ILE A 787 -34.31 -11.27 54.12
N LYS A 788 -35.21 -12.03 53.49
CA LYS A 788 -36.66 -11.77 53.56
C LYS A 788 -37.20 -11.78 55.00
N SER A 789 -36.67 -12.66 55.84
CA SER A 789 -37.07 -12.75 57.24
C SER A 789 -36.59 -11.55 58.05
N PHE A 790 -35.36 -11.08 57.82
CA PHE A 790 -34.83 -9.87 58.44
C PHE A 790 -35.60 -8.63 58.02
N ASN A 791 -35.96 -8.51 56.73
CA ASN A 791 -36.83 -7.43 56.22
C ASN A 791 -38.17 -7.42 56.95
N ALA A 792 -38.79 -8.59 57.11
CA ALA A 792 -40.08 -8.74 57.78
C ALA A 792 -40.01 -8.38 59.28
N LEU A 793 -38.87 -8.64 59.92
CA LEU A 793 -38.61 -8.31 61.33
C LEU A 793 -38.18 -6.86 61.55
N GLY A 794 -37.90 -6.11 60.49
CA GLY A 794 -37.38 -4.74 60.58
C GLY A 794 -35.99 -4.68 61.21
N ILE A 795 -35.19 -5.74 61.08
CA ILE A 795 -33.80 -5.77 61.53
C ILE A 795 -33.00 -4.88 60.59
N THR A 796 -32.25 -3.94 61.17
CA THR A 796 -31.48 -2.95 60.42
C THR A 796 -29.98 -3.25 60.39
N ASP A 797 -29.50 -4.20 61.19
CA ASP A 797 -28.10 -4.61 61.27
C ASP A 797 -27.95 -6.14 61.38
N TYR A 798 -26.90 -6.67 60.76
CA TYR A 798 -26.58 -8.10 60.77
C TYR A 798 -25.67 -8.47 61.96
N ASP A 799 -25.90 -7.89 63.14
CA ASP A 799 -25.00 -8.02 64.31
C ASP A 799 -25.10 -9.38 65.05
N GLY A 800 -25.98 -10.27 64.56
CA GLY A 800 -26.18 -11.61 65.10
C GLY A 800 -27.13 -11.69 66.28
N GLY A 801 -27.74 -10.58 66.71
CA GLY A 801 -28.72 -10.53 67.79
C GLY A 801 -30.15 -10.31 67.28
N LEU A 802 -31.05 -11.28 67.49
CA LEU A 802 -32.49 -11.05 67.36
C LEU A 802 -33.05 -10.54 68.69
N ASP A 803 -33.55 -9.30 68.73
CA ASP A 803 -34.25 -8.78 69.92
C ASP A 803 -35.55 -9.59 70.14
N PRO A 804 -35.70 -10.32 71.26
CA PRO A 804 -36.93 -11.07 71.55
C PRO A 804 -38.21 -10.22 71.52
N SER A 805 -38.11 -8.92 71.81
CA SER A 805 -39.25 -8.00 71.83
C SER A 805 -39.69 -7.55 70.43
N SER A 806 -38.87 -7.80 69.39
CA SER A 806 -39.22 -7.54 67.99
C SER A 806 -40.28 -8.50 67.43
N LEU A 807 -40.50 -9.64 68.10
CA LEU A 807 -41.50 -10.62 67.71
C LEU A 807 -42.91 -10.12 68.06
N GLY A 808 -43.55 -9.44 67.11
CA GLY A 808 -44.88 -8.81 67.23
C GLY A 808 -46.06 -9.63 66.67
N SER A 809 -47.29 -9.23 66.97
CA SER A 809 -48.53 -9.92 66.56
C SER A 809 -48.87 -9.73 65.08
N ASN A 810 -48.37 -8.66 64.48
CA ASN A 810 -48.66 -8.25 63.11
C ASN A 810 -47.62 -8.77 62.09
N LEU A 811 -46.69 -9.63 62.52
CA LEU A 811 -45.65 -10.20 61.65
C LEU A 811 -46.18 -11.37 60.82
N ASP A 812 -45.63 -11.54 59.62
CA ASP A 812 -45.86 -12.70 58.78
C ASP A 812 -44.92 -13.85 59.17
N TYR A 813 -45.32 -14.65 60.15
CA TYR A 813 -44.53 -15.80 60.60
C TYR A 813 -44.40 -16.90 59.54
N ALA A 814 -45.29 -16.98 58.55
CA ALA A 814 -45.14 -17.93 57.46
C ALA A 814 -43.96 -17.56 56.56
N LEU A 815 -43.74 -16.26 56.34
CA LEU A 815 -42.57 -15.71 55.65
C LEU A 815 -41.29 -15.90 56.47
N ILE A 816 -41.29 -15.48 57.75
CA ILE A 816 -40.11 -15.51 58.63
C ILE A 816 -39.62 -16.93 58.88
N LEU A 817 -40.55 -17.84 59.21
CA LEU A 817 -40.20 -19.23 59.51
C LEU A 817 -39.98 -20.04 58.22
N ASN A 818 -40.07 -19.43 57.03
CA ASN A 818 -39.67 -20.10 55.80
C ASN A 818 -38.15 -20.36 55.77
N SER A 819 -37.35 -19.46 56.35
CA SER A 819 -35.91 -19.68 56.60
C SER A 819 -35.73 -20.72 57.71
N GLY A 820 -34.93 -21.75 57.44
CA GLY A 820 -34.60 -22.76 58.45
C GLY A 820 -33.68 -22.19 59.55
N SER A 821 -32.81 -21.25 59.21
CA SER A 821 -31.93 -20.53 60.13
C SER A 821 -32.76 -19.70 61.12
N MET A 822 -33.75 -18.95 60.63
CA MET A 822 -34.67 -18.19 61.49
C MET A 822 -35.55 -19.09 62.36
N HIS A 823 -36.01 -20.20 61.80
CA HIS A 823 -36.78 -21.19 62.53
C HIS A 823 -35.99 -21.72 63.74
N LEU A 824 -34.73 -22.10 63.54
CA LEU A 824 -33.83 -22.56 64.61
C LEU A 824 -33.48 -21.44 65.60
N THR A 825 -33.24 -20.22 65.13
CA THR A 825 -32.93 -19.09 66.01
C THR A 825 -34.10 -18.78 66.95
N ILE A 826 -35.33 -18.69 66.44
CA ILE A 826 -36.51 -18.41 67.26
C ILE A 826 -36.84 -19.59 68.19
N ASP A 827 -36.71 -20.82 67.71
CA ASP A 827 -36.82 -22.02 68.55
C ASP A 827 -35.87 -21.95 69.74
N HIS A 828 -34.57 -21.73 69.50
CA HIS A 828 -33.56 -21.65 70.54
C HIS A 828 -33.83 -20.50 71.52
N MET A 829 -34.36 -19.37 71.04
CA MET A 829 -34.80 -18.28 71.91
C MET A 829 -35.91 -18.70 72.87
N ILE A 830 -36.95 -19.40 72.39
CA ILE A 830 -38.05 -19.90 73.23
C ILE A 830 -37.54 -20.95 74.22
N GLN A 831 -36.73 -21.91 73.75
CA GLN A 831 -36.18 -22.98 74.60
C GLN A 831 -35.18 -22.44 75.65
N SER A 832 -34.62 -21.25 75.44
CA SER A 832 -33.73 -20.60 76.41
C SER A 832 -34.45 -20.03 77.64
N ASN A 833 -35.79 -19.86 77.57
CA ASN A 833 -36.59 -19.38 78.69
C ASN A 833 -36.72 -20.46 79.79
N SER A 834 -36.23 -20.18 81.00
CA SER A 834 -36.24 -21.14 82.11
C SER A 834 -37.65 -21.54 82.56
N GLU A 835 -38.62 -20.64 82.42
CA GLU A 835 -40.01 -20.87 82.83
C GLU A 835 -40.79 -21.68 81.78
N ILE A 836 -40.29 -21.74 80.55
CA ILE A 836 -40.97 -22.39 79.43
C ILE A 836 -40.36 -23.73 79.07
N ASN A 837 -39.03 -23.86 79.09
CA ASN A 837 -38.30 -25.02 78.55
C ASN A 837 -38.80 -26.36 79.13
N SER A 838 -39.05 -26.43 80.44
CA SER A 838 -39.56 -27.65 81.08
C SER A 838 -41.02 -28.00 80.74
N GLY A 839 -41.79 -27.03 80.22
CA GLY A 839 -43.19 -27.14 79.86
C GLY A 839 -43.44 -27.42 78.37
N ILE A 840 -42.40 -27.61 77.55
CA ILE A 840 -42.56 -27.88 76.11
C ILE A 840 -42.90 -29.36 75.88
N PRO A 841 -44.10 -29.72 75.39
CA PRO A 841 -44.46 -31.12 75.15
C PRO A 841 -43.78 -31.70 73.90
N ASP A 842 -43.50 -33.00 73.87
CA ASP A 842 -42.86 -33.67 72.72
C ASP A 842 -43.61 -33.45 71.40
N LYS A 843 -44.94 -33.32 71.45
CA LYS A 843 -45.79 -33.02 70.28
C LYS A 843 -45.54 -31.67 69.63
N ALA A 844 -44.99 -30.73 70.38
CA ALA A 844 -44.60 -29.42 69.86
C ALA A 844 -43.29 -29.48 69.08
N LYS A 845 -42.57 -30.61 69.10
CA LYS A 845 -41.20 -30.73 68.61
C LYS A 845 -41.09 -31.66 67.39
N ALA A 846 -40.04 -31.49 66.60
CA ALA A 846 -39.66 -32.33 65.47
C ALA A 846 -38.15 -32.34 65.26
N ASP A 847 -37.63 -33.40 64.64
CA ASP A 847 -36.23 -33.49 64.21
C ASP A 847 -36.08 -32.91 62.80
N ILE A 848 -35.56 -31.69 62.69
CA ILE A 848 -35.45 -30.92 61.43
C ILE A 848 -34.11 -30.18 61.34
N TYR A 849 -33.66 -29.91 60.11
CA TYR A 849 -32.40 -29.17 59.81
C TYR A 849 -31.12 -29.78 60.42
N GLY A 850 -31.15 -31.08 60.78
CA GLY A 850 -30.03 -31.75 61.44
C GLY A 850 -29.98 -31.59 62.96
N PHE A 851 -31.02 -31.00 63.56
CA PHE A 851 -31.19 -30.88 65.01
C PHE A 851 -32.38 -31.72 65.49
N ASN A 852 -32.31 -32.15 66.74
CA ASN A 852 -33.40 -32.86 67.40
C ASN A 852 -34.22 -31.88 68.24
N ASP A 853 -35.47 -32.24 68.53
CA ASP A 853 -36.32 -31.54 69.51
C ASP A 853 -36.60 -30.05 69.19
N ILE A 854 -36.67 -29.69 67.90
CA ILE A 854 -36.95 -28.31 67.44
C ILE A 854 -38.46 -28.07 67.40
N LEU A 855 -38.92 -26.94 67.93
CA LEU A 855 -40.33 -26.55 67.87
C LEU A 855 -40.85 -26.51 66.43
N ILE A 856 -42.06 -26.99 66.18
CA ILE A 856 -42.69 -26.89 64.85
C ILE A 856 -43.16 -25.45 64.58
N LYS A 857 -43.14 -25.02 63.31
CA LYS A 857 -43.46 -23.64 62.89
C LYS A 857 -44.80 -23.12 63.44
N ASP A 858 -45.83 -23.96 63.39
CA ASP A 858 -47.17 -23.62 63.88
C ASP A 858 -47.15 -23.35 65.40
N GLU A 859 -46.37 -24.12 66.16
CA GLU A 859 -46.29 -23.95 67.61
C GLU A 859 -45.48 -22.72 67.99
N ILE A 860 -44.38 -22.42 67.29
CA ILE A 860 -43.65 -21.15 67.49
C ILE A 860 -44.59 -19.96 67.29
N THR A 861 -45.35 -19.98 66.19
CA THR A 861 -46.31 -18.92 65.86
C THR A 861 -47.37 -18.80 66.97
N ASN A 862 -47.99 -19.92 67.36
CA ASN A 862 -49.02 -19.93 68.40
C ASN A 862 -48.48 -19.47 69.76
N PHE A 863 -47.26 -19.87 70.13
CA PHE A 863 -46.63 -19.49 71.40
C PHE A 863 -46.31 -18.00 71.47
N ILE A 864 -45.78 -17.42 70.39
CA ILE A 864 -45.51 -15.98 70.33
C ILE A 864 -46.82 -15.18 70.43
N LEU A 865 -47.84 -15.55 69.65
CA LEU A 865 -49.16 -14.90 69.71
C LEU A 865 -49.82 -15.05 71.08
N ALA A 866 -49.67 -16.22 71.73
CA ALA A 866 -50.14 -16.44 73.09
C ALA A 866 -49.42 -15.53 74.10
N SER A 867 -48.10 -15.36 73.95
CA SER A 867 -47.28 -14.53 74.84
C SER A 867 -47.72 -13.07 74.78
N GLN A 868 -47.94 -12.55 73.57
CA GLN A 868 -48.46 -11.20 73.36
C GLN A 868 -49.90 -11.04 73.84
N ALA A 869 -50.76 -12.03 73.60
CA ALA A 869 -52.13 -12.01 74.10
C ALA A 869 -52.17 -12.03 75.65
N PHE A 870 -51.15 -12.57 76.32
CA PHE A 870 -51.07 -12.59 77.77
C PHE A 870 -50.48 -11.30 78.37
N THR A 871 -49.33 -10.83 77.87
CA THR A 871 -48.56 -9.73 78.49
C THR A 871 -48.71 -8.38 77.78
N GLY A 872 -49.17 -8.38 76.51
CA GLY A 872 -49.30 -7.20 75.65
C GLY A 872 -48.37 -7.23 74.42
N GLU A 873 -48.55 -6.28 73.49
CA GLU A 873 -47.65 -6.13 72.34
C GLU A 873 -46.21 -5.84 72.80
N GLY A 874 -45.23 -6.47 72.16
CA GLY A 874 -43.81 -6.39 72.55
C GLY A 874 -43.41 -7.34 73.69
N SER A 875 -44.22 -8.38 73.95
CA SER A 875 -43.87 -9.44 74.91
C SER A 875 -42.52 -10.07 74.58
N ASP A 876 -41.65 -10.14 75.59
CA ASP A 876 -40.38 -10.85 75.50
C ASP A 876 -40.60 -12.35 75.76
N VAL A 877 -40.42 -13.16 74.71
CA VAL A 877 -40.58 -14.62 74.76
C VAL A 877 -39.56 -15.32 75.66
N GLN A 878 -38.46 -14.66 76.00
CA GLN A 878 -37.43 -15.21 76.90
C GLN A 878 -37.75 -15.03 78.38
N THR A 879 -38.70 -14.13 78.71
CA THR A 879 -39.05 -13.82 80.10
C THR A 879 -40.53 -14.02 80.42
N VAL A 880 -41.37 -14.34 79.43
CA VAL A 880 -42.79 -14.67 79.65
C VAL A 880 -42.94 -15.89 80.58
N ASP A 881 -43.87 -15.78 81.53
CA ASP A 881 -44.18 -16.80 82.54
C ASP A 881 -45.70 -17.06 82.59
N PHE A 882 -46.14 -18.13 81.94
CA PHE A 882 -47.54 -18.58 81.98
C PHE A 882 -47.90 -19.33 83.27
N ASP A 883 -46.92 -19.73 84.09
CA ASP A 883 -47.22 -20.29 85.41
C ASP A 883 -47.75 -19.22 86.39
N SER A 884 -47.57 -17.94 86.07
CA SER A 884 -48.25 -16.85 86.79
C SER A 884 -49.75 -16.68 86.45
N LEU A 885 -50.23 -17.24 85.33
CA LEU A 885 -51.61 -17.09 84.88
C LEU A 885 -52.56 -18.07 85.58
N ASP A 886 -53.48 -17.58 86.41
CA ASP A 886 -54.51 -18.41 87.04
C ASP A 886 -55.75 -18.62 86.15
N ILE A 887 -56.48 -19.71 86.39
CA ILE A 887 -57.62 -20.12 85.54
C ILE A 887 -58.80 -19.14 85.64
N VAL A 888 -58.96 -18.44 86.78
CA VAL A 888 -60.03 -17.46 86.97
C VAL A 888 -59.77 -16.20 86.14
N SER A 889 -58.52 -15.76 86.07
CA SER A 889 -58.08 -14.64 85.24
C SER A 889 -58.24 -15.00 83.76
N LEU A 890 -57.87 -16.23 83.39
CA LEU A 890 -58.09 -16.75 82.03
C LEU A 890 -59.59 -16.82 81.65
N SER A 891 -60.48 -17.20 82.58
CA SER A 891 -61.93 -17.27 82.30
C SER A 891 -62.58 -15.89 82.12
N GLN A 892 -62.00 -14.84 82.72
CA GLN A 892 -62.46 -13.46 82.61
C GLN A 892 -61.94 -12.73 81.36
N MET A 893 -60.97 -13.30 80.63
CA MET A 893 -60.47 -12.72 79.38
C MET A 893 -61.51 -12.82 78.25
N PRO A 894 -61.51 -11.86 77.30
CA PRO A 894 -62.26 -11.97 76.05
C PRO A 894 -62.02 -13.31 75.35
N GLU A 895 -63.08 -13.93 74.80
CA GLU A 895 -63.02 -15.24 74.16
C GLU A 895 -61.96 -15.33 73.05
N ALA A 896 -61.83 -14.26 72.25
CA ALA A 896 -60.80 -14.20 71.20
C ALA A 896 -59.38 -14.23 71.79
N GLN A 897 -59.11 -13.43 72.84
CA GLN A 897 -57.81 -13.39 73.52
C GLN A 897 -57.47 -14.73 74.18
N ARG A 898 -58.44 -15.34 74.87
CA ARG A 898 -58.29 -16.67 75.47
C ARG A 898 -58.00 -17.74 74.42
N THR A 899 -58.71 -17.71 73.29
CA THR A 899 -58.51 -18.68 72.21
C THR A 899 -57.10 -18.57 71.64
N THR A 900 -56.59 -17.35 71.46
CA THR A 900 -55.19 -17.13 71.05
C THR A 900 -54.20 -17.72 72.05
N ILE A 901 -54.37 -17.44 73.35
CA ILE A 901 -53.50 -17.99 74.41
C ILE A 901 -53.48 -19.52 74.40
N LEU A 902 -54.66 -20.14 74.33
CA LEU A 902 -54.82 -21.60 74.38
C LEU A 902 -54.56 -22.29 73.04
N SER A 903 -54.26 -21.56 71.97
CA SER A 903 -53.88 -22.20 70.69
C SER A 903 -52.50 -22.86 70.78
N SER A 904 -51.60 -22.34 71.62
CA SER A 904 -50.28 -22.93 71.89
C SER A 904 -50.38 -24.22 72.71
N MET A 905 -49.71 -25.28 72.24
CA MET A 905 -49.54 -26.53 72.97
C MET A 905 -48.69 -26.33 74.24
N ILE A 906 -47.64 -25.50 74.16
CA ILE A 906 -46.76 -25.17 75.30
C ILE A 906 -47.58 -24.55 76.42
N VAL A 907 -48.39 -23.53 76.12
CA VAL A 907 -49.23 -22.85 77.11
C VAL A 907 -50.28 -23.80 77.69
N ARG A 908 -50.94 -24.60 76.85
CA ARG A 908 -51.90 -25.61 77.33
C ARG A 908 -51.24 -26.63 78.25
N ASN A 909 -50.02 -27.06 77.97
CA ASN A 909 -49.28 -28.00 78.82
C ASN A 909 -48.91 -27.37 80.17
N ILE A 910 -48.43 -26.12 80.19
CA ILE A 910 -48.12 -25.39 81.43
C ILE A 910 -49.37 -25.18 82.30
N LEU A 911 -50.52 -24.88 81.69
CA LEU A 911 -51.76 -24.58 82.43
C LEU A 911 -52.58 -25.83 82.81
N THR A 912 -52.35 -26.99 82.19
CA THR A 912 -53.13 -28.20 82.43
C THR A 912 -53.15 -28.62 83.91
N PRO A 913 -52.00 -28.68 84.62
CA PRO A 913 -52.00 -29.04 86.04
C PRO A 913 -52.90 -28.15 86.90
N LYS A 914 -53.05 -26.87 86.55
CA LYS A 914 -53.92 -25.94 87.29
C LYS A 914 -55.40 -26.21 87.06
N VAL A 915 -55.77 -26.70 85.89
CA VAL A 915 -57.16 -27.10 85.60
C VAL A 915 -57.45 -28.43 86.30
N GLU A 916 -56.51 -29.37 86.28
CA GLU A 916 -56.63 -30.65 86.99
C GLU A 916 -56.77 -30.46 88.50
N ASP A 917 -55.90 -29.64 89.11
CA ASP A 917 -55.97 -29.31 90.54
C ASP A 917 -57.30 -28.63 90.91
N ALA A 918 -57.88 -27.84 89.98
CA ALA A 918 -59.13 -27.15 90.20
C ALA A 918 -60.37 -28.05 89.98
N ASP A 919 -60.32 -28.99 89.03
CA ASP A 919 -61.33 -30.03 88.82
C ASP A 919 -61.40 -30.99 90.02
N ASP A 920 -60.25 -31.42 90.56
CA ASP A 920 -60.15 -32.35 91.69
C ASP A 920 -60.89 -31.87 92.96
N ILE A 921 -61.11 -30.56 93.09
CA ILE A 921 -61.84 -29.95 94.21
C ILE A 921 -63.27 -29.50 93.84
N ASP A 922 -63.68 -29.58 92.57
CA ASP A 922 -65.03 -29.26 92.10
C ASP A 922 -65.86 -30.54 91.90
N PRO A 923 -66.81 -30.87 92.79
CA PRO A 923 -67.63 -32.08 92.66
C PRO A 923 -68.67 -32.03 91.54
N THR A 924 -68.77 -30.90 90.80
CA THR A 924 -69.81 -30.65 89.78
C THR A 924 -69.31 -30.71 88.34
N PHE A 925 -68.00 -30.82 88.14
CA PHE A 925 -67.35 -31.05 86.85
C PHE A 925 -66.48 -32.32 86.92
N ALA A 926 -66.08 -32.81 85.75
CA ALA A 926 -65.07 -33.85 85.64
C ALA A 926 -64.41 -33.78 84.26
N LEU A 927 -63.08 -33.80 84.23
CA LEU A 927 -62.33 -34.02 82.99
C LEU A 927 -62.53 -35.46 82.49
N THR A 928 -62.54 -35.63 81.17
CA THR A 928 -62.69 -36.91 80.48
C THR A 928 -61.51 -37.14 79.57
N ALA A 929 -61.25 -38.38 79.18
CA ALA A 929 -60.16 -38.70 78.25
C ALA A 929 -60.21 -37.83 76.97
N GLY A 930 -61.40 -37.55 76.42
CA GLY A 930 -61.56 -36.73 75.20
C GLY A 930 -61.22 -35.24 75.37
N ASP A 931 -60.96 -34.77 76.59
CA ASP A 931 -60.48 -33.40 76.83
C ASP A 931 -58.98 -33.27 76.69
N TYR A 932 -58.25 -34.37 76.76
CA TYR A 932 -56.81 -34.42 76.64
C TYR A 932 -56.38 -34.66 75.20
N GLU A 933 -55.21 -34.14 74.85
CA GLU A 933 -54.60 -34.32 73.54
C GLU A 933 -54.43 -35.82 73.24
N ASP A 934 -54.77 -36.26 72.02
CA ASP A 934 -54.91 -37.67 71.59
C ASP A 934 -55.87 -38.56 72.41
N GLY A 935 -56.60 -38.00 73.37
CA GLY A 935 -57.40 -38.78 74.30
C GLY A 935 -56.59 -39.43 75.43
N ASP A 936 -55.35 -39.02 75.66
CA ASP A 936 -54.47 -39.55 76.72
C ASP A 936 -54.49 -38.66 77.96
N ILE A 937 -55.00 -39.18 79.08
CA ILE A 937 -55.09 -38.45 80.35
C ILE A 937 -53.74 -38.02 80.94
N ASN A 938 -52.64 -38.58 80.44
CA ASN A 938 -51.28 -38.20 80.86
C ASN A 938 -50.68 -37.11 79.96
N SER A 939 -51.42 -36.65 78.94
CA SER A 939 -51.05 -35.53 78.09
C SER A 939 -51.62 -34.21 78.64
N PHE A 940 -51.51 -33.13 77.87
CA PHE A 940 -52.13 -31.85 78.19
C PHE A 940 -53.54 -31.73 77.61
N LEU A 941 -54.33 -30.77 78.11
CA LEU A 941 -55.69 -30.55 77.64
C LEU A 941 -55.73 -29.97 76.22
N THR A 942 -56.75 -30.38 75.46
CA THR A 942 -57.16 -29.76 74.19
C THR A 942 -57.75 -28.37 74.43
N LEU A 943 -57.73 -27.50 73.40
CA LEU A 943 -58.45 -26.21 73.44
C LEU A 943 -59.93 -26.40 73.80
N ALA A 944 -60.57 -27.46 73.29
CA ALA A 944 -61.96 -27.80 73.59
C ALA A 944 -62.13 -28.21 75.07
N GLY A 945 -61.19 -28.96 75.62
CA GLY A 945 -61.16 -29.34 77.03
C GLY A 945 -61.09 -28.14 77.97
N PHE A 946 -60.16 -27.21 77.70
CA PHE A 946 -60.06 -25.95 78.44
C PHE A 946 -61.35 -25.10 78.34
N ASN A 947 -61.88 -24.91 77.13
CA ASN A 947 -63.12 -24.15 76.96
C ASN A 947 -64.30 -24.79 77.67
N ARG A 948 -64.39 -26.13 77.70
CA ARG A 948 -65.46 -26.83 78.45
C ARG A 948 -65.38 -26.56 79.95
N TYR A 949 -64.16 -26.54 80.51
CA TYR A 949 -63.97 -26.21 81.92
C TYR A 949 -64.30 -24.73 82.21
N ILE A 950 -63.89 -23.82 81.33
CA ILE A 950 -64.16 -22.38 81.48
C ILE A 950 -65.64 -22.06 81.33
N ASP A 951 -66.35 -22.72 80.42
CA ASP A 951 -67.81 -22.62 80.28
C ASP A 951 -68.52 -23.09 81.55
N HIS A 952 -67.99 -24.14 82.22
CA HIS A 952 -68.50 -24.58 83.51
C HIS A 952 -68.27 -23.52 84.60
N LEU A 953 -67.08 -22.90 84.67
CA LEU A 953 -66.78 -21.84 85.65
C LEU A 953 -67.66 -20.58 85.49
N ASN A 954 -68.14 -20.30 84.27
CA ASN A 954 -68.93 -19.12 83.95
C ASN A 954 -70.45 -19.32 84.12
N ASN A 955 -70.91 -20.56 84.34
CA ASN A 955 -72.32 -20.94 84.56
C ASN A 955 -72.61 -21.21 86.03
#